data_AF-A0A378R190-F1
#
_entry.id   AF-A0A378R190-F1
#
_cell.length_a   1.000
_cell.length_b   1.000
_cell.length_c   1.000
_cell.angle_alpha   90.00
_cell.angle_beta   90.00
_cell.angle_gamma   90.00
#
_symmetry.space_group_name_H-M   'P 1'
#
loop_
_entity.id
_entity.type
_entity.pdbx_description
1 polymer ?
#
loop_
_entity_poly.entity_id
_entity_poly.type
_entity_poly.pdbx_seq_one_letter_code
_entity_poly.pdbx_strand_id
1 'polypeptide(L)'
;MPKLPFADFTPTAFDVVITCADGLENALLIELDLFGLVGQIVRTGRVRVGVSLADFYKICLYSRVASRVLLPIGEYYFRQKTQTVSQVRESGGKKTTRTVETKVIDEDVPTALYEFASRYDWTSIFGVDNTFAVRLSTDKRLSVNQQFATLRIKDAIADCFNKKLGERPNVDKSPDFHIYAHATVELAELYLDLSGTSLHRRGYRVANTDAPLKENLASALLYECNWHKGDHTAIIDPMCGSGTLITEALLMKTAYPVGIDKKASDFGFYHWQYHDDELWQTLAGKALDDFHANLASLEQSLIKGDFTALALDADAHAVRACHKNLIASALAPIAEYVRLEQRPLATAKAVLSELTTAYPLVITNPPYGERLGESDFIKPLYHGLGLIVADGLRHVGRADMAVLASHIEHADTLPIAEPNTLKCHNGALTVYFRHGAVEFAKTDRLAHQLIVDFNKKEIDNPDSQEFINRLQKNIINLKKHAQKNNISNMRIYDADLPNYNVAIDIYGDKIHVQEYAPPKQIPTDVAKARFNLVLSAIRDIFNVHRESIFIKTRMRQSGNDQYTKNTKDDTQRHKKMYVAHEHGAYLYVNFTDYLDTGLFIDHRNIREMIKNASRGKNVLNLFAYTCTASVHSAMGGAKSVTSVDLSANYLNWGKQNFALNGLDLTATTLDDTPKYQFIATDVFDWLKNNTEQFDVIFIDPPTFSNSKKFKGTFDVQRDHVALISRAMNRLAPNGVLYFSNNFTKFVLDDEVKARYDVTPITDKTIGVDFNLKKPIHQSFKITHKNQMMKVYEFESVFDTINDDWQDEITAYNKKGEIKRSKDRVFKKSFDKSFDKSFDKKPKDKSDNPRFKKDGFRDNGKKSFDKDKSFNKKFDKSDKPFDKIQTGKDRFYGNEPVKSDKPKVRYEKIDGKLVAMPIDNTQTNESNKPKKYTVKPKS
;
A
#
# COMPACT_ATOMS: atom_id res chain seq x y z
N MET A 1 -2.45 -48.82 -40.64
CA MET A 1 -3.34 -47.64 -40.67
C MET A 1 -2.91 -46.66 -39.60
N PRO A 2 -3.06 -45.34 -39.80
CA PRO A 2 -3.07 -44.38 -38.69
C PRO A 2 -4.20 -44.72 -37.70
N LYS A 3 -4.06 -44.29 -36.44
CA LYS A 3 -5.16 -44.34 -35.46
C LYS A 3 -6.12 -43.19 -35.72
N LEU A 4 -7.43 -43.48 -35.72
CA LEU A 4 -8.47 -42.46 -35.63
C LEU A 4 -8.37 -41.78 -34.25
N PRO A 5 -8.07 -40.47 -34.16
CA PRO A 5 -8.18 -39.72 -32.92
C PRO A 5 -9.64 -39.68 -32.50
N PHE A 6 -9.91 -39.75 -31.19
CA PHE A 6 -11.25 -39.58 -30.62
C PHE A 6 -12.31 -40.60 -31.09
N ALA A 7 -11.90 -41.76 -31.61
CA ALA A 7 -12.82 -42.81 -32.06
C ALA A 7 -13.80 -43.28 -30.95
N ASP A 8 -13.34 -43.30 -29.71
CA ASP A 8 -14.10 -43.69 -28.51
C ASP A 8 -14.70 -42.48 -27.76
N PHE A 9 -14.81 -41.30 -28.40
CA PHE A 9 -15.34 -40.09 -27.77
C PHE A 9 -16.83 -40.21 -27.42
N THR A 10 -17.20 -39.76 -26.22
CA THR A 10 -18.61 -39.57 -25.84
C THR A 10 -18.80 -38.14 -25.30
N PRO A 11 -19.89 -37.43 -25.64
CA PRO A 11 -20.17 -36.10 -25.07
C PRO A 11 -20.51 -36.18 -23.57
N THR A 12 -20.77 -37.38 -23.04
CA THR A 12 -21.04 -37.64 -21.63
C THR A 12 -19.79 -37.81 -20.77
N ALA A 13 -18.66 -38.25 -21.35
CA ALA A 13 -17.41 -38.49 -20.63
C ALA A 13 -16.20 -38.50 -21.58
N PHE A 14 -15.25 -37.59 -21.35
CA PHE A 14 -13.92 -37.56 -21.98
C PHE A 14 -12.89 -36.85 -21.08
N ASP A 15 -11.60 -37.16 -21.26
CA ASP A 15 -10.51 -36.50 -20.53
C ASP A 15 -10.08 -35.19 -21.22
N VAL A 16 -9.88 -34.13 -20.44
CA VAL A 16 -9.15 -32.92 -20.86
C VAL A 16 -7.96 -32.63 -19.95
N VAL A 17 -6.96 -31.93 -20.50
CA VAL A 17 -5.85 -31.34 -19.76
C VAL A 17 -6.01 -29.83 -19.75
N ILE A 18 -6.29 -29.28 -18.57
CA ILE A 18 -6.38 -27.85 -18.32
C ILE A 18 -4.98 -27.35 -17.94
N THR A 19 -4.58 -26.24 -18.56
CA THR A 19 -3.31 -25.57 -18.30
C THR A 19 -3.51 -24.34 -17.43
N CYS A 20 -2.59 -24.07 -16.51
CA CYS A 20 -2.49 -22.83 -15.73
C CYS A 20 -1.04 -22.32 -15.71
N ALA A 21 -0.74 -21.30 -14.93
CA ALA A 21 0.63 -20.85 -14.71
C ALA A 21 1.27 -21.65 -13.55
N ASP A 22 2.57 -21.94 -13.66
CA ASP A 22 3.36 -22.69 -12.69
C ASP A 22 3.18 -22.17 -11.25
N GLY A 23 2.69 -23.03 -10.35
CA GLY A 23 2.36 -22.69 -8.97
C GLY A 23 0.90 -22.28 -8.72
N LEU A 24 0.02 -22.28 -9.73
CA LEU A 24 -1.42 -22.02 -9.58
C LEU A 24 -2.28 -23.29 -9.72
N GLU A 25 -1.68 -24.47 -9.64
CA GLU A 25 -2.36 -25.75 -9.81
C GLU A 25 -3.38 -26.00 -8.68
N ASN A 26 -3.05 -25.65 -7.44
CA ASN A 26 -3.95 -25.79 -6.28
C ASN A 26 -5.20 -24.91 -6.42
N ALA A 27 -5.04 -23.63 -6.76
CA ALA A 27 -6.15 -22.73 -7.04
C ALA A 27 -7.05 -23.23 -8.19
N LEU A 28 -6.47 -23.87 -9.21
CA LEU A 28 -7.24 -24.53 -10.28
C LEU A 28 -7.99 -25.77 -9.77
N LEU A 29 -7.41 -26.57 -8.87
CA LEU A 29 -8.13 -27.69 -8.24
C LEU A 29 -9.33 -27.19 -7.42
N ILE A 30 -9.17 -26.11 -6.65
CA ILE A 30 -10.26 -25.47 -5.89
C ILE A 30 -11.36 -24.97 -6.84
N GLU A 31 -10.99 -24.35 -7.95
CA GLU A 31 -11.93 -23.88 -8.98
C GLU A 31 -12.70 -25.04 -9.64
N LEU A 32 -12.05 -26.19 -9.86
CA LEU A 32 -12.69 -27.40 -10.41
C LEU A 32 -13.59 -28.12 -9.40
N ASP A 33 -13.20 -28.19 -8.14
CA ASP A 33 -14.02 -28.75 -7.06
C ASP A 33 -15.35 -27.97 -6.90
N LEU A 34 -15.29 -26.64 -6.99
CA LEU A 34 -16.49 -25.77 -7.06
C LEU A 34 -17.34 -25.98 -8.31
N PHE A 35 -16.80 -26.58 -9.37
CA PHE A 35 -17.57 -27.03 -10.53
C PHE A 35 -18.12 -28.47 -10.37
N GLY A 36 -17.75 -29.20 -9.31
CA GLY A 36 -18.08 -30.61 -9.10
C GLY A 36 -17.11 -31.59 -9.76
N LEU A 37 -15.90 -31.14 -10.11
CA LEU A 37 -14.95 -31.86 -10.96
C LEU A 37 -13.65 -32.20 -10.21
N VAL A 38 -13.27 -33.48 -10.20
CA VAL A 38 -12.04 -33.94 -9.55
C VAL A 38 -10.87 -33.86 -10.52
N GLY A 39 -10.02 -32.86 -10.35
CA GLY A 39 -8.78 -32.70 -11.12
C GLY A 39 -7.59 -33.46 -10.51
N GLN A 40 -6.69 -33.95 -11.37
CA GLN A 40 -5.39 -34.53 -10.99
C GLN A 40 -4.24 -33.69 -11.57
N ILE A 41 -3.32 -33.22 -10.73
CA ILE A 41 -2.08 -32.57 -11.19
C ILE A 41 -1.21 -33.64 -11.87
N VAL A 42 -1.05 -33.55 -13.19
CA VAL A 42 -0.21 -34.48 -13.98
C VAL A 42 1.22 -33.95 -14.18
N ARG A 43 1.43 -32.66 -13.95
CA ARG A 43 2.73 -31.97 -13.74
C ARG A 43 2.48 -30.47 -13.49
N THR A 44 3.56 -29.73 -13.21
CA THR A 44 3.54 -28.26 -13.14
C THR A 44 2.78 -27.63 -14.31
N GLY A 45 1.88 -26.70 -13.99
CA GLY A 45 1.01 -26.00 -14.93
C GLY A 45 -0.08 -26.84 -15.57
N ARG A 46 -0.32 -28.12 -15.18
CA ARG A 46 -1.30 -29.01 -15.84
C ARG A 46 -2.11 -29.89 -14.88
N VAL A 47 -3.43 -29.80 -15.03
CA VAL A 47 -4.42 -30.66 -14.36
C VAL A 47 -5.15 -31.48 -15.43
N ARG A 48 -5.19 -32.81 -15.30
CA ARG A 48 -6.09 -33.67 -16.08
C ARG A 48 -7.41 -33.80 -15.33
N VAL A 49 -8.54 -33.78 -16.04
CA VAL A 49 -9.88 -33.92 -15.46
C VAL A 49 -10.82 -34.59 -16.48
N GLY A 50 -11.63 -35.53 -16.00
CA GLY A 50 -12.72 -36.13 -16.78
C GLY A 50 -13.96 -35.23 -16.76
N VAL A 51 -14.57 -35.01 -17.92
CA VAL A 51 -15.64 -34.02 -18.12
C VAL A 51 -16.73 -34.55 -19.05
N SER A 52 -17.96 -34.07 -18.87
CA SER A 52 -18.96 -34.05 -19.96
C SER A 52 -18.78 -32.80 -20.84
N LEU A 53 -19.49 -32.72 -21.96
CA LEU A 53 -19.50 -31.55 -22.83
C LEU A 53 -20.03 -30.30 -22.10
N ALA A 54 -21.01 -30.47 -21.20
CA ALA A 54 -21.54 -29.40 -20.35
C ALA A 54 -20.50 -28.91 -19.34
N ASP A 55 -19.70 -29.81 -18.76
CA ASP A 55 -18.62 -29.46 -17.84
C ASP A 55 -17.47 -28.75 -18.56
N PHE A 56 -17.12 -29.21 -19.76
CA PHE A 56 -16.17 -28.54 -20.64
C PHE A 56 -16.60 -27.09 -20.96
N TYR A 57 -17.88 -26.88 -21.29
CA TYR A 57 -18.43 -25.53 -21.49
C TYR A 57 -18.45 -24.71 -20.20
N LYS A 58 -18.80 -25.30 -19.05
CA LYS A 58 -18.75 -24.66 -17.73
C LYS A 58 -17.34 -24.17 -17.39
N ILE A 59 -16.31 -24.98 -17.65
CA ILE A 59 -14.90 -24.56 -17.52
C ILE A 59 -14.61 -23.39 -18.48
N CYS A 60 -15.02 -23.45 -19.74
CA CYS A 60 -14.78 -22.38 -20.71
C CYS A 60 -15.53 -21.07 -20.39
N LEU A 61 -16.69 -21.13 -19.73
CA LEU A 61 -17.48 -19.97 -19.28
C LEU A 61 -16.93 -19.36 -17.98
N TYR A 62 -16.53 -20.17 -17.00
CA TYR A 62 -16.28 -19.69 -15.64
C TYR A 62 -14.82 -19.71 -15.19
N SER A 63 -13.93 -20.50 -15.81
CA SER A 63 -12.58 -20.71 -15.28
C SER A 63 -11.72 -19.44 -15.34
N ARG A 64 -11.25 -19.05 -14.16
CA ARG A 64 -10.46 -17.84 -13.90
C ARG A 64 -8.98 -18.16 -13.78
N VAL A 65 -8.63 -19.33 -13.26
CA VAL A 65 -7.22 -19.75 -13.11
C VAL A 65 -6.66 -20.34 -14.41
N ALA A 66 -7.50 -21.03 -15.21
CA ALA A 66 -7.04 -21.67 -16.44
C ALA A 66 -6.53 -20.68 -17.49
N SER A 67 -5.57 -21.17 -18.27
CA SER A 67 -5.05 -20.55 -19.48
C SER A 67 -5.68 -21.18 -20.72
N ARG A 68 -5.73 -22.51 -20.82
CA ARG A 68 -6.29 -23.27 -21.97
C ARG A 68 -6.85 -24.62 -21.51
N VAL A 69 -7.84 -25.13 -22.24
CA VAL A 69 -8.41 -26.48 -22.08
C VAL A 69 -8.07 -27.29 -23.33
N LEU A 70 -7.32 -28.38 -23.14
CA LEU A 70 -6.69 -29.16 -24.21
C LEU A 70 -7.22 -30.60 -24.23
N LEU A 71 -7.63 -31.10 -25.39
CA LEU A 71 -8.11 -32.47 -25.61
C LEU A 71 -6.92 -33.36 -26.04
N PRO A 72 -6.51 -34.40 -25.28
CA PRO A 72 -5.31 -35.19 -25.59
C PRO A 72 -5.46 -36.08 -26.83
N ILE A 73 -4.56 -35.91 -27.80
CA ILE A 73 -4.44 -36.79 -28.99
C ILE A 73 -3.54 -38.01 -28.64
N GLY A 74 -2.54 -37.79 -27.78
CA GLY A 74 -1.79 -38.86 -27.12
C GLY A 74 -0.32 -38.52 -26.85
N GLU A 75 0.49 -39.56 -26.68
CA GLU A 75 1.84 -39.50 -26.09
C GLU A 75 2.85 -40.36 -26.89
N TYR A 76 4.12 -39.94 -26.91
CA TYR A 76 5.27 -40.66 -27.50
C TYR A 76 6.43 -40.61 -26.52
N TYR A 77 6.95 -41.75 -26.11
CA TYR A 77 8.14 -41.83 -25.25
C TYR A 77 9.39 -41.92 -26.10
N PHE A 78 10.35 -41.04 -25.87
CA PHE A 78 11.60 -41.01 -26.63
C PHE A 78 12.49 -42.21 -26.28
N ARG A 79 13.17 -42.76 -27.29
CA ARG A 79 14.28 -43.71 -27.10
C ARG A 79 15.37 -43.03 -26.27
N GLN A 80 15.83 -43.70 -25.22
CA GLN A 80 16.87 -43.19 -24.33
C GLN A 80 18.00 -44.22 -24.17
N LYS A 81 19.24 -43.72 -24.13
CA LYS A 81 20.45 -44.47 -23.77
C LYS A 81 21.02 -43.94 -22.45
N THR A 82 21.72 -44.80 -21.72
CA THR A 82 22.49 -44.38 -20.54
C THR A 82 23.81 -43.77 -20.99
N GLN A 83 24.11 -42.55 -20.53
CA GLN A 83 25.40 -41.89 -20.71
C GLN A 83 26.02 -41.58 -19.35
N THR A 84 27.27 -41.99 -19.16
CA THR A 84 28.06 -41.72 -17.95
C THR A 84 28.62 -40.29 -18.01
N VAL A 85 28.23 -39.43 -17.06
CA VAL A 85 28.64 -38.01 -17.02
C VAL A 85 29.43 -37.72 -15.75
N SER A 86 30.66 -37.22 -15.90
CA SER A 86 31.53 -36.83 -14.78
C SER A 86 31.25 -35.38 -14.37
N GLN A 87 30.49 -35.19 -13.29
CA GLN A 87 30.23 -33.85 -12.73
C GLN A 87 31.35 -33.46 -11.76
N VAL A 88 32.14 -32.44 -12.09
CA VAL A 88 33.09 -31.83 -11.15
C VAL A 88 32.37 -30.76 -10.35
N ARG A 89 32.22 -30.97 -9.04
CA ARG A 89 31.86 -29.90 -8.10
C ARG A 89 33.14 -29.36 -7.45
N GLU A 90 33.20 -28.05 -7.31
CA GLU A 90 34.27 -27.36 -6.58
C GLU A 90 33.65 -26.65 -5.37
N SER A 91 34.13 -26.98 -4.17
CA SER A 91 33.64 -26.42 -2.91
C SER A 91 34.80 -26.26 -1.94
N GLY A 92 34.93 -25.09 -1.32
CA GLY A 92 36.05 -24.76 -0.43
C GLY A 92 37.43 -24.91 -1.09
N GLY A 93 37.54 -24.71 -2.41
CA GLY A 93 38.78 -24.91 -3.17
C GLY A 93 39.16 -26.38 -3.42
N LYS A 94 38.28 -27.34 -3.10
CA LYS A 94 38.50 -28.77 -3.36
C LYS A 94 37.57 -29.25 -4.47
N LYS A 95 38.14 -29.85 -5.52
CA LYS A 95 37.39 -30.47 -6.62
C LYS A 95 37.03 -31.91 -6.29
N THR A 96 35.73 -32.22 -6.29
CA THR A 96 35.19 -33.58 -6.20
C THR A 96 34.47 -33.94 -7.49
N THR A 97 35.04 -34.88 -8.24
CA THR A 97 34.40 -35.47 -9.42
C THR A 97 33.43 -36.55 -8.97
N ARG A 98 32.13 -36.36 -9.23
CA ARG A 98 31.10 -37.40 -9.08
C ARG A 98 30.67 -37.87 -10.46
N THR A 99 30.92 -39.15 -10.75
CA THR A 99 30.35 -39.84 -11.90
C THR A 99 28.86 -40.07 -11.68
N VAL A 100 28.03 -39.71 -12.64
CA VAL A 100 26.56 -39.88 -12.60
C VAL A 100 26.08 -40.45 -13.92
N GLU A 101 25.42 -41.60 -13.88
CA GLU A 101 24.69 -42.12 -15.04
C GLU A 101 23.45 -41.26 -15.30
N THR A 102 23.32 -40.77 -16.53
CA THR A 102 22.24 -39.89 -16.96
C THR A 102 21.60 -40.49 -18.21
N LYS A 103 20.27 -40.61 -18.24
CA LYS A 103 19.58 -40.98 -19.47
C LYS A 103 19.55 -39.80 -20.44
N VAL A 104 19.90 -40.04 -21.69
CA VAL A 104 19.88 -39.06 -22.78
C VAL A 104 19.12 -39.64 -23.97
N ILE A 105 18.49 -38.78 -24.78
CA ILE A 105 17.75 -39.22 -25.97
C ILE A 105 18.71 -39.86 -26.99
N ASP A 106 18.23 -40.92 -27.66
CA ASP A 106 18.98 -41.72 -28.63
C ASP A 106 18.30 -41.76 -30.02
N GLU A 107 17.71 -40.63 -30.41
CA GLU A 107 17.09 -40.43 -31.72
C GLU A 107 17.02 -38.95 -32.10
N ASP A 108 16.78 -38.66 -33.39
CA ASP A 108 16.53 -37.31 -33.86
C ASP A 108 15.12 -36.85 -33.45
N VAL A 109 15.03 -35.92 -32.50
CA VAL A 109 13.77 -35.41 -31.95
C VAL A 109 12.82 -34.84 -33.02
N PRO A 110 13.27 -34.02 -34.00
CA PRO A 110 12.42 -33.58 -35.11
C PRO A 110 11.84 -34.74 -35.96
N THR A 111 12.61 -35.80 -36.20
CA THR A 111 12.14 -36.99 -36.92
C THR A 111 11.15 -37.81 -36.08
N ALA A 112 11.46 -38.07 -34.81
CA ALA A 112 10.56 -38.74 -33.88
C ALA A 112 9.21 -38.00 -33.73
N LEU A 113 9.21 -36.66 -33.76
CA LEU A 113 8.00 -35.84 -33.75
C LEU A 113 7.20 -35.92 -35.07
N TYR A 114 7.85 -36.03 -36.24
CA TYR A 114 7.16 -36.30 -37.51
C TYR A 114 6.54 -37.70 -37.49
N GLU A 115 7.29 -38.73 -37.06
CA GLU A 115 6.78 -40.10 -36.91
C GLU A 115 5.60 -40.16 -35.95
N PHE A 116 5.68 -39.47 -34.81
CA PHE A 116 4.63 -39.39 -33.81
C PHE A 116 3.35 -38.80 -34.38
N ALA A 117 3.41 -37.60 -34.96
CA ALA A 117 2.25 -36.96 -35.57
C ALA A 117 1.69 -37.80 -36.74
N SER A 118 2.54 -38.50 -37.50
CA SER A 118 2.12 -39.41 -38.58
C SER A 118 1.38 -40.67 -38.10
N ARG A 119 1.31 -40.94 -36.78
CA ARG A 119 0.51 -42.06 -36.23
C ARG A 119 -1.00 -41.81 -36.29
N TYR A 120 -1.43 -40.58 -36.51
CA TYR A 120 -2.81 -40.14 -36.36
C TYR A 120 -3.49 -39.79 -37.67
N ASP A 121 -4.79 -40.04 -37.72
CA ASP A 121 -5.65 -39.68 -38.84
C ASP A 121 -6.18 -38.25 -38.68
N TRP A 122 -5.40 -37.27 -39.15
CA TRP A 122 -5.77 -35.86 -39.01
C TRP A 122 -7.03 -35.49 -39.82
N THR A 123 -7.36 -36.25 -40.87
CA THR A 123 -8.57 -36.02 -41.68
C THR A 123 -9.85 -36.47 -40.98
N SER A 124 -9.78 -37.05 -39.77
CA SER A 124 -10.94 -37.29 -38.89
C SER A 124 -10.97 -36.37 -37.67
N ILE A 125 -10.12 -35.33 -37.63
CA ILE A 125 -10.25 -34.21 -36.69
C ILE A 125 -10.82 -32.97 -37.39
N PHE A 126 -10.36 -32.66 -38.61
CA PHE A 126 -10.80 -31.49 -39.38
C PHE A 126 -10.75 -31.70 -40.90
N GLY A 127 -11.46 -30.84 -41.65
CA GLY A 127 -11.54 -30.87 -43.11
C GLY A 127 -10.36 -30.16 -43.80
N VAL A 128 -10.16 -30.40 -45.10
CA VAL A 128 -9.03 -29.81 -45.85
C VAL A 128 -9.16 -28.29 -46.01
N ASP A 129 -10.38 -27.76 -46.04
CA ASP A 129 -10.66 -26.32 -46.08
C ASP A 129 -10.30 -25.60 -44.76
N ASN A 130 -10.15 -26.32 -43.65
CA ASN A 130 -9.82 -25.72 -42.36
C ASN A 130 -8.33 -25.36 -42.27
N THR A 131 -8.09 -24.21 -41.64
CA THR A 131 -6.77 -23.71 -41.29
C THR A 131 -6.31 -24.26 -39.94
N PHE A 132 -5.01 -24.58 -39.84
CA PHE A 132 -4.43 -25.08 -38.58
C PHE A 132 -3.11 -24.38 -38.23
N ALA A 133 -2.75 -24.37 -36.94
CA ALA A 133 -1.38 -24.03 -36.53
C ALA A 133 -0.89 -24.93 -35.39
N VAL A 134 0.36 -25.36 -35.50
CA VAL A 134 1.05 -26.13 -34.45
C VAL A 134 1.82 -25.18 -33.54
N ARG A 135 1.71 -25.39 -32.21
CA ARG A 135 2.54 -24.70 -31.23
C ARG A 135 3.22 -25.70 -30.29
N LEU A 136 4.51 -25.93 -30.53
CA LEU A 136 5.37 -26.74 -29.65
C LEU A 136 5.87 -25.91 -28.46
N SER A 137 5.93 -26.53 -27.29
CA SER A 137 6.64 -26.04 -26.10
C SER A 137 7.63 -27.10 -25.60
N THR A 138 8.91 -26.75 -25.51
CA THR A 138 10.00 -27.68 -25.13
C THR A 138 10.55 -27.39 -23.74
N ASP A 139 10.86 -28.45 -22.98
CA ASP A 139 11.69 -28.34 -21.77
C ASP A 139 13.06 -27.72 -22.11
N LYS A 140 13.61 -26.86 -21.24
CA LYS A 140 14.94 -26.26 -21.38
C LYS A 140 16.07 -27.31 -21.45
N ARG A 141 15.83 -28.53 -20.96
CA ARG A 141 16.74 -29.68 -21.02
C ARG A 141 16.73 -30.38 -22.38
N LEU A 142 15.72 -30.15 -23.21
CA LEU A 142 15.58 -30.76 -24.54
C LEU A 142 16.30 -29.91 -25.59
N SER A 143 17.52 -30.31 -25.96
CA SER A 143 18.33 -29.60 -26.96
C SER A 143 17.79 -29.85 -28.37
N VAL A 144 16.86 -29.02 -28.83
CA VAL A 144 16.28 -29.06 -30.18
C VAL A 144 15.93 -27.67 -30.68
N ASN A 145 16.04 -27.42 -31.99
CA ASN A 145 15.50 -26.22 -32.59
C ASN A 145 13.95 -26.30 -32.59
N GLN A 146 13.32 -25.55 -31.68
CA GLN A 146 11.87 -25.55 -31.47
C GLN A 146 11.08 -25.17 -32.74
N GLN A 147 11.60 -24.28 -33.60
CA GLN A 147 10.93 -23.91 -34.85
C GLN A 147 10.96 -25.05 -35.87
N PHE A 148 12.11 -25.72 -36.02
CA PHE A 148 12.25 -26.88 -36.90
C PHE A 148 11.42 -28.07 -36.40
N ALA A 149 11.43 -28.35 -35.10
CA ALA A 149 10.59 -29.37 -34.49
C ALA A 149 9.07 -29.08 -34.67
N THR A 150 8.65 -27.81 -34.58
CA THR A 150 7.28 -27.39 -34.89
C THR A 150 6.94 -27.64 -36.36
N LEU A 151 7.87 -27.32 -37.28
CA LEU A 151 7.72 -27.58 -38.71
C LEU A 151 7.53 -29.08 -39.00
N ARG A 152 8.31 -29.96 -38.37
CA ARG A 152 8.18 -31.41 -38.60
C ARG A 152 6.83 -32.00 -38.16
N ILE A 153 6.22 -31.48 -37.09
CA ILE A 153 4.84 -31.86 -36.71
C ILE A 153 3.85 -31.34 -37.77
N LYS A 154 4.00 -30.09 -38.22
CA LYS A 154 3.17 -29.45 -39.25
C LYS A 154 3.24 -30.19 -40.59
N ASP A 155 4.42 -30.67 -40.97
CA ASP A 155 4.64 -31.46 -42.19
C ASP A 155 3.91 -32.80 -42.12
N ALA A 156 3.97 -33.51 -40.98
CA ALA A 156 3.28 -34.79 -40.78
C ALA A 156 1.75 -34.66 -40.89
N ILE A 157 1.19 -33.56 -40.37
CA ILE A 157 -0.23 -33.23 -40.52
C ILE A 157 -0.56 -33.00 -42.00
N ALA A 158 0.15 -32.09 -42.68
CA ALA A 158 -0.11 -31.78 -44.08
C ALA A 158 0.08 -33.00 -45.01
N ASP A 159 1.04 -33.87 -44.71
CA ASP A 159 1.26 -35.12 -45.45
C ASP A 159 0.14 -36.15 -45.22
N CYS A 160 -0.54 -36.13 -44.07
CA CYS A 160 -1.70 -37.00 -43.81
C CYS A 160 -2.85 -36.68 -44.78
N PHE A 161 -3.18 -35.39 -44.92
CA PHE A 161 -4.17 -34.91 -45.90
C PHE A 161 -3.71 -35.21 -47.34
N ASN A 162 -2.47 -34.89 -47.69
CA ASN A 162 -1.96 -35.09 -49.05
C ASN A 162 -1.97 -36.57 -49.48
N LYS A 163 -1.74 -37.50 -48.55
CA LYS A 163 -1.76 -38.96 -48.81
C LYS A 163 -3.18 -39.53 -48.95
N LYS A 164 -4.21 -38.84 -48.44
CA LYS A 164 -5.61 -39.30 -48.44
C LYS A 164 -6.50 -38.60 -49.45
N LEU A 165 -6.34 -37.29 -49.61
CA LEU A 165 -7.23 -36.41 -50.36
C LEU A 165 -6.53 -35.76 -51.58
N GLY A 166 -5.22 -35.91 -51.72
CA GLY A 166 -4.42 -35.26 -52.77
C GLY A 166 -4.08 -33.79 -52.50
N GLU A 167 -4.75 -33.16 -51.53
CA GLU A 167 -4.63 -31.75 -51.18
C GLU A 167 -4.07 -31.53 -49.77
N ARG A 168 -3.79 -30.27 -49.40
CA ARG A 168 -3.16 -29.90 -48.12
C ARG A 168 -3.91 -28.74 -47.45
N PRO A 169 -4.24 -28.82 -46.15
CA PRO A 169 -4.86 -27.73 -45.41
C PRO A 169 -3.90 -26.56 -45.22
N ASN A 170 -4.48 -25.36 -45.14
CA ASN A 170 -3.74 -24.10 -45.01
C ASN A 170 -3.31 -23.83 -43.55
N VAL A 171 -2.35 -22.91 -43.38
CA VAL A 171 -1.78 -22.54 -42.08
C VAL A 171 -1.91 -21.04 -41.87
N ASP A 172 -2.66 -20.65 -40.83
CA ASP A 172 -2.87 -19.24 -40.45
C ASP A 172 -2.27 -18.91 -39.07
N LYS A 173 -2.24 -17.63 -38.71
CA LYS A 173 -1.88 -17.11 -37.39
C LYS A 173 -3.07 -17.14 -36.41
N SER A 174 -4.30 -17.05 -36.95
CA SER A 174 -5.58 -17.18 -36.27
C SER A 174 -6.36 -18.37 -36.88
N PRO A 175 -5.86 -19.61 -36.74
CA PRO A 175 -6.44 -20.78 -37.39
C PRO A 175 -7.76 -21.22 -36.75
N ASP A 176 -8.55 -21.96 -37.51
CA ASP A 176 -9.71 -22.72 -37.02
C ASP A 176 -9.29 -23.73 -35.94
N PHE A 177 -8.14 -24.41 -36.15
CA PHE A 177 -7.61 -25.42 -35.23
C PHE A 177 -6.20 -25.12 -34.70
N HIS A 178 -6.11 -24.96 -33.39
CA HIS A 178 -4.85 -24.91 -32.66
C HIS A 178 -4.43 -26.31 -32.18
N ILE A 179 -3.28 -26.80 -32.66
CA ILE A 179 -2.66 -28.05 -32.21
C ILE A 179 -1.50 -27.69 -31.27
N TYR A 180 -1.63 -28.09 -30.00
CA TYR A 180 -0.58 -27.89 -29.01
C TYR A 180 0.29 -29.14 -28.92
N ALA A 181 1.61 -28.93 -28.94
CA ALA A 181 2.59 -29.98 -28.73
C ALA A 181 3.45 -29.63 -27.51
N HIS A 182 3.84 -30.64 -26.74
CA HIS A 182 4.86 -30.50 -25.71
C HIS A 182 5.92 -31.57 -25.86
N ALA A 183 7.17 -31.26 -25.54
CA ALA A 183 8.23 -32.26 -25.48
C ALA A 183 9.15 -32.01 -24.27
N THR A 184 9.36 -33.05 -23.47
CA THR A 184 10.35 -33.14 -22.40
C THR A 184 11.56 -33.96 -22.87
N VAL A 185 12.49 -34.26 -21.98
CA VAL A 185 13.59 -35.22 -22.25
C VAL A 185 13.14 -36.70 -22.22
N GLU A 186 11.88 -36.97 -21.87
CA GLU A 186 11.31 -38.31 -21.70
C GLU A 186 10.21 -38.62 -22.73
N LEU A 187 9.34 -37.65 -23.02
CA LEU A 187 8.19 -37.86 -23.88
C LEU A 187 7.76 -36.60 -24.62
N ALA A 188 7.00 -36.79 -25.70
CA ALA A 188 6.23 -35.78 -26.39
C ALA A 188 4.72 -36.05 -26.30
N GLU A 189 3.93 -34.98 -26.33
CA GLU A 189 2.47 -34.98 -26.28
C GLU A 189 1.89 -34.16 -27.43
N LEU A 190 0.72 -34.57 -27.91
CA LEU A 190 -0.10 -33.81 -28.85
C LEU A 190 -1.50 -33.61 -28.26
N TYR A 191 -2.03 -32.39 -28.43
CA TYR A 191 -3.37 -32.00 -27.99
C TYR A 191 -4.07 -31.13 -29.05
N LEU A 192 -5.40 -31.21 -29.08
CA LEU A 192 -6.26 -30.24 -29.75
C LEU A 192 -6.71 -29.17 -28.74
N ASP A 193 -6.56 -27.89 -29.05
CA ASP A 193 -6.98 -26.80 -28.15
C ASP A 193 -8.38 -26.30 -28.48
N LEU A 194 -9.35 -26.81 -27.72
CA LEU A 194 -10.76 -26.43 -27.83
C LEU A 194 -11.04 -25.03 -27.24
N SER A 195 -10.15 -24.51 -26.38
CA SER A 195 -10.34 -23.21 -25.74
C SER A 195 -9.96 -22.00 -26.60
N GLY A 196 -9.18 -22.21 -27.67
CA GLY A 196 -8.82 -21.18 -28.65
C GLY A 196 -7.86 -20.11 -28.12
N THR A 197 -8.27 -18.84 -28.04
CA THR A 197 -7.49 -17.81 -27.34
C THR A 197 -7.61 -17.97 -25.82
N SER A 198 -6.57 -17.56 -25.09
CA SER A 198 -6.36 -18.00 -23.70
C SER A 198 -7.34 -17.36 -22.72
N LEU A 199 -7.96 -18.19 -21.86
CA LEU A 199 -9.03 -17.83 -20.92
C LEU A 199 -8.62 -16.77 -19.87
N HIS A 200 -7.32 -16.51 -19.69
CA HIS A 200 -6.82 -15.48 -18.77
C HIS A 200 -7.18 -14.03 -19.14
N ARG A 201 -7.73 -13.78 -20.35
CA ARG A 201 -7.99 -12.42 -20.87
C ARG A 201 -9.46 -12.02 -20.73
N ARG A 202 -9.78 -11.22 -19.71
CA ARG A 202 -11.15 -10.74 -19.41
C ARG A 202 -11.53 -9.40 -20.03
N GLY A 203 -10.75 -8.86 -20.96
CA GLY A 203 -11.15 -7.71 -21.81
C GLY A 203 -11.38 -6.34 -21.15
N TYR A 204 -11.54 -6.23 -19.83
CA TYR A 204 -11.91 -5.01 -19.09
C TYR A 204 -10.75 -4.04 -18.82
N ARG A 205 -9.50 -4.50 -18.96
CA ARG A 205 -8.29 -3.72 -18.64
C ARG A 205 -8.03 -2.62 -19.68
N VAL A 206 -8.78 -1.53 -19.58
CA VAL A 206 -8.69 -0.35 -20.46
C VAL A 206 -7.71 0.71 -19.94
N ALA A 207 -7.34 0.65 -18.66
CA ALA A 207 -6.36 1.54 -18.04
C ALA A 207 -5.31 0.70 -17.28
N ASN A 208 -4.03 1.05 -17.46
CA ASN A 208 -2.90 0.37 -16.83
C ASN A 208 -2.16 1.32 -15.88
N THR A 209 -1.60 0.76 -14.81
CA THR A 209 -0.54 1.37 -13.99
C THR A 209 0.82 0.76 -14.36
N ASP A 210 1.88 1.18 -13.69
CA ASP A 210 3.13 0.40 -13.64
C ASP A 210 2.84 -1.04 -13.14
N ALA A 211 3.55 -2.01 -13.71
CA ALA A 211 3.61 -3.43 -13.33
C ALA A 211 2.28 -4.09 -12.83
N PRO A 212 1.18 -4.05 -13.60
CA PRO A 212 -0.13 -4.46 -13.10
C PRO A 212 -0.28 -5.99 -13.07
N LEU A 213 -0.78 -6.52 -11.94
CA LEU A 213 -1.03 -7.93 -11.68
C LEU A 213 -1.90 -8.58 -12.78
N LYS A 214 -1.63 -9.84 -13.17
CA LYS A 214 -2.48 -10.57 -14.15
C LYS A 214 -3.80 -11.01 -13.53
N GLU A 215 -4.87 -11.02 -14.32
CA GLU A 215 -6.21 -11.44 -13.90
C GLU A 215 -6.22 -12.85 -13.31
N ASN A 216 -5.68 -13.84 -14.02
CA ASN A 216 -5.70 -15.24 -13.57
C ASN A 216 -4.84 -15.49 -12.32
N LEU A 217 -3.81 -14.68 -12.10
CA LEU A 217 -3.05 -14.68 -10.85
C LEU A 217 -3.90 -14.06 -9.73
N ALA A 218 -4.52 -12.89 -9.95
CA ALA A 218 -5.43 -12.26 -8.99
C ALA A 218 -6.57 -13.19 -8.55
N SER A 219 -7.25 -13.87 -9.48
CA SER A 219 -8.29 -14.85 -9.14
C SER A 219 -7.74 -16.03 -8.34
N ALA A 220 -6.56 -16.56 -8.70
CA ALA A 220 -5.92 -17.66 -7.97
C ALA A 220 -5.59 -17.30 -6.51
N LEU A 221 -5.05 -16.09 -6.30
CA LEU A 221 -4.73 -15.55 -4.97
C LEU A 221 -5.99 -15.39 -4.09
N LEU A 222 -7.13 -15.07 -4.70
CA LEU A 222 -8.43 -15.04 -4.02
C LEU A 222 -8.95 -16.45 -3.67
N TYR A 223 -8.71 -17.46 -4.50
CA TYR A 223 -9.02 -18.86 -4.16
C TYR A 223 -8.21 -19.34 -2.94
N GLU A 224 -6.90 -19.06 -2.88
CA GLU A 224 -6.03 -19.35 -1.73
C GLU A 224 -6.47 -18.60 -0.45
N CYS A 225 -7.07 -17.41 -0.60
CA CYS A 225 -7.69 -16.65 0.51
C CYS A 225 -9.08 -17.16 0.92
N ASN A 226 -9.57 -18.29 0.38
CA ASN A 226 -10.92 -18.80 0.61
C ASN A 226 -12.07 -17.86 0.18
N TRP A 227 -11.80 -16.84 -0.64
CA TRP A 227 -12.80 -15.83 -1.06
C TRP A 227 -14.08 -16.44 -1.65
N HIS A 228 -13.92 -17.56 -2.35
CA HIS A 228 -14.98 -18.35 -2.98
C HIS A 228 -16.04 -18.89 -2.00
N LYS A 229 -15.75 -18.97 -0.69
CA LYS A 229 -16.70 -19.43 0.34
C LYS A 229 -17.74 -18.38 0.70
N GLY A 230 -17.46 -17.10 0.40
CA GLY A 230 -18.37 -15.99 0.65
C GLY A 230 -18.38 -15.43 2.09
N ASP A 231 -17.64 -16.06 3.03
CA ASP A 231 -17.57 -15.69 4.46
C ASP A 231 -17.14 -14.23 4.71
N HIS A 232 -16.31 -13.67 3.81
CA HIS A 232 -15.78 -12.32 3.97
C HIS A 232 -16.85 -11.25 3.64
N THR A 233 -17.08 -10.38 4.63
CA THR A 233 -18.03 -9.25 4.55
C THR A 233 -17.38 -7.95 4.03
N ALA A 234 -16.08 -7.97 3.72
CA ALA A 234 -15.46 -6.90 2.95
C ALA A 234 -14.26 -7.37 2.13
N ILE A 235 -13.97 -6.64 1.04
CA ILE A 235 -12.71 -6.70 0.30
C ILE A 235 -12.00 -5.34 0.41
N ILE A 236 -10.72 -5.37 0.81
CA ILE A 236 -9.93 -4.16 1.07
C ILE A 236 -8.57 -4.30 0.39
N ASP A 237 -8.24 -3.37 -0.51
CA ASP A 237 -6.89 -3.23 -1.08
C ASP A 237 -6.32 -1.83 -0.78
N PRO A 238 -5.39 -1.70 0.18
CA PRO A 238 -4.80 -0.41 0.57
C PRO A 238 -3.78 0.17 -0.41
N MET A 239 -3.38 -0.55 -1.48
CA MET A 239 -2.46 -0.09 -2.53
C MET A 239 -2.89 -0.72 -3.87
N CYS A 240 -4.06 -0.32 -4.36
CA CYS A 240 -4.82 -1.09 -5.35
C CYS A 240 -4.32 -1.00 -6.80
N GLY A 241 -3.47 -0.03 -7.12
CA GLY A 241 -2.96 0.17 -8.48
C GLY A 241 -4.10 0.29 -9.51
N SER A 242 -4.03 -0.51 -10.57
CA SER A 242 -5.08 -0.59 -11.59
C SER A 242 -6.37 -1.34 -11.18
N GLY A 243 -6.49 -1.76 -9.92
CA GLY A 243 -7.71 -2.32 -9.32
C GLY A 243 -7.96 -3.82 -9.52
N THR A 244 -7.00 -4.58 -10.07
CA THR A 244 -7.23 -5.97 -10.50
C THR A 244 -7.76 -6.90 -9.40
N LEU A 245 -7.25 -6.79 -8.17
CA LEU A 245 -7.70 -7.63 -7.04
C LEU A 245 -9.16 -7.35 -6.67
N ILE A 246 -9.55 -6.07 -6.58
CA ILE A 246 -10.93 -5.63 -6.32
C ILE A 246 -11.86 -6.07 -7.46
N THR A 247 -11.46 -5.88 -8.72
CA THR A 247 -12.27 -6.25 -9.89
C THR A 247 -12.50 -7.76 -9.95
N GLU A 248 -11.45 -8.59 -9.81
CA GLU A 248 -11.62 -10.05 -9.79
C GLU A 248 -12.45 -10.52 -8.59
N ALA A 249 -12.26 -9.95 -7.39
CA ALA A 249 -13.03 -10.31 -6.19
C ALA A 249 -14.53 -10.04 -6.37
N LEU A 250 -14.90 -8.89 -6.93
CA LEU A 250 -16.29 -8.53 -7.22
C LEU A 250 -16.86 -9.36 -8.38
N LEU A 251 -16.10 -9.60 -9.46
CA LEU A 251 -16.52 -10.50 -10.54
C LEU A 251 -16.70 -11.95 -10.06
N MET A 252 -15.93 -12.40 -9.05
CA MET A 252 -16.13 -13.70 -8.40
C MET A 252 -17.39 -13.71 -7.54
N LYS A 253 -17.62 -12.65 -6.74
CA LYS A 253 -18.79 -12.54 -5.84
C LYS A 253 -20.12 -12.40 -6.60
N THR A 254 -20.09 -11.95 -7.86
CA THR A 254 -21.25 -11.96 -8.77
C THR A 254 -21.36 -13.22 -9.64
N ALA A 255 -20.43 -14.16 -9.53
CA ALA A 255 -20.32 -15.34 -10.40
C ALA A 255 -20.29 -15.00 -11.91
N TYR A 256 -19.61 -13.92 -12.30
CA TYR A 256 -19.54 -13.51 -13.70
C TYR A 256 -18.89 -14.57 -14.62
N PRO A 257 -19.51 -14.97 -15.75
CA PRO A 257 -18.94 -15.92 -16.69
C PRO A 257 -17.89 -15.26 -17.60
N VAL A 258 -16.64 -15.23 -17.13
CA VAL A 258 -15.47 -14.61 -17.80
C VAL A 258 -15.22 -15.06 -19.24
N GLY A 259 -15.74 -16.21 -19.66
CA GLY A 259 -15.66 -16.71 -21.04
C GLY A 259 -16.57 -15.97 -22.03
N ILE A 260 -17.59 -15.23 -21.58
CA ILE A 260 -18.62 -14.66 -22.46
C ILE A 260 -18.17 -13.41 -23.25
N ASP A 261 -17.08 -12.77 -22.80
CA ASP A 261 -16.38 -11.66 -23.47
C ASP A 261 -15.48 -12.11 -24.63
N LYS A 262 -15.24 -13.42 -24.78
CA LYS A 262 -14.53 -13.99 -25.92
C LYS A 262 -15.47 -14.12 -27.12
N LYS A 263 -14.98 -13.85 -28.33
CA LYS A 263 -15.74 -14.04 -29.56
C LYS A 263 -15.94 -15.53 -29.85
N ALA A 264 -16.90 -15.88 -30.70
CA ALA A 264 -17.01 -17.26 -31.21
C ALA A 264 -15.69 -17.69 -31.90
N SER A 265 -15.13 -16.82 -32.74
CA SER A 265 -13.80 -16.99 -33.36
C SER A 265 -12.61 -17.02 -32.40
N ASP A 266 -12.82 -16.79 -31.09
CA ASP A 266 -11.80 -16.94 -30.07
C ASP A 266 -11.83 -18.34 -29.40
N PHE A 267 -12.77 -19.23 -29.73
CA PHE A 267 -12.86 -20.59 -29.15
C PHE A 267 -12.69 -21.66 -30.23
N GLY A 268 -11.71 -22.56 -30.03
CA GLY A 268 -11.43 -23.65 -30.98
C GLY A 268 -12.55 -24.69 -31.08
N PHE A 269 -13.44 -24.78 -30.09
CA PHE A 269 -14.58 -25.70 -30.15
C PHE A 269 -15.60 -25.36 -31.24
N TYR A 270 -15.72 -24.10 -31.69
CA TYR A 270 -16.70 -23.75 -32.73
C TYR A 270 -16.48 -24.44 -34.08
N HIS A 271 -15.27 -24.94 -34.33
CA HIS A 271 -14.93 -25.71 -35.54
C HIS A 271 -14.96 -27.23 -35.30
N TRP A 272 -15.03 -27.67 -34.04
CA TRP A 272 -14.90 -29.08 -33.64
C TRP A 272 -16.20 -29.85 -33.88
N GLN A 273 -16.11 -31.01 -34.53
CA GLN A 273 -17.26 -31.80 -35.00
C GLN A 273 -18.23 -32.31 -33.92
N TYR A 274 -17.88 -32.20 -32.64
CA TYR A 274 -18.72 -32.58 -31.49
C TYR A 274 -19.26 -31.36 -30.71
N HIS A 275 -19.17 -30.16 -31.27
CA HIS A 275 -19.72 -28.95 -30.69
C HIS A 275 -21.25 -28.90 -30.82
N ASP A 276 -21.91 -28.84 -29.66
CA ASP A 276 -23.32 -28.53 -29.50
C ASP A 276 -23.47 -27.03 -29.15
N ASP A 277 -23.92 -26.21 -30.09
CA ASP A 277 -24.19 -24.78 -29.85
C ASP A 277 -25.45 -24.56 -29.03
N GLU A 278 -26.50 -25.40 -29.14
CA GLU A 278 -27.74 -25.22 -28.37
C GLU A 278 -27.48 -25.37 -26.86
N LEU A 279 -26.70 -26.38 -26.49
CA LEU A 279 -26.21 -26.56 -25.11
C LEU A 279 -25.31 -25.39 -24.67
N TRP A 280 -24.43 -24.90 -25.53
CA TRP A 280 -23.56 -23.75 -25.22
C TRP A 280 -24.35 -22.46 -24.99
N GLN A 281 -25.28 -22.10 -25.90
CA GLN A 281 -26.13 -20.91 -25.74
C GLN A 281 -27.03 -21.04 -24.51
N THR A 282 -27.54 -22.23 -24.21
CA THR A 282 -28.35 -22.50 -23.01
C THR A 282 -27.56 -22.26 -21.72
N LEU A 283 -26.33 -22.79 -21.63
CA LEU A 283 -25.45 -22.59 -20.48
C LEU A 283 -24.99 -21.13 -20.36
N ALA A 284 -24.64 -20.48 -21.47
CA ALA A 284 -24.23 -19.07 -21.50
C ALA A 284 -25.37 -18.11 -21.13
N GLY A 285 -26.61 -18.42 -21.54
CA GLY A 285 -27.82 -17.70 -21.15
C GLY A 285 -28.07 -17.79 -19.64
N LYS A 286 -28.13 -19.02 -19.10
CA LYS A 286 -28.29 -19.22 -17.65
C LYS A 286 -27.17 -18.52 -16.85
N ALA A 287 -25.93 -18.57 -17.35
CA ALA A 287 -24.79 -17.93 -16.71
C ALA A 287 -24.90 -16.39 -16.63
N LEU A 288 -25.55 -15.76 -17.62
CA LEU A 288 -25.89 -14.33 -17.57
C LEU A 288 -27.01 -14.05 -16.57
N ASP A 289 -28.06 -14.86 -16.53
CA ASP A 289 -29.18 -14.67 -15.61
C ASP A 289 -28.74 -14.82 -14.15
N ASP A 290 -27.93 -15.83 -13.85
CA ASP A 290 -27.29 -16.02 -12.54
C ASP A 290 -26.42 -14.81 -12.17
N PHE A 291 -25.60 -14.32 -13.11
CA PHE A 291 -24.76 -13.13 -12.90
C PHE A 291 -25.59 -11.87 -12.61
N HIS A 292 -26.65 -11.60 -13.38
CA HIS A 292 -27.51 -10.43 -13.18
C HIS A 292 -28.22 -10.48 -11.82
N ALA A 293 -28.71 -11.66 -11.40
CA ALA A 293 -29.31 -11.86 -10.09
C ALA A 293 -28.31 -11.59 -8.95
N ASN A 294 -27.09 -12.13 -9.06
CA ASN A 294 -26.03 -11.93 -8.06
C ASN A 294 -25.52 -10.47 -8.04
N LEU A 295 -25.43 -9.80 -9.19
CA LEU A 295 -25.06 -8.38 -9.28
C LEU A 295 -26.10 -7.49 -8.58
N ALA A 296 -27.39 -7.74 -8.81
CA ALA A 296 -28.46 -7.01 -8.12
C ALA A 296 -28.46 -7.27 -6.61
N SER A 297 -28.19 -8.50 -6.17
CA SER A 297 -28.02 -8.84 -4.75
C SER A 297 -26.83 -8.08 -4.13
N LEU A 298 -25.69 -8.05 -4.81
CA LEU A 298 -24.49 -7.35 -4.37
C LEU A 298 -24.66 -5.82 -4.32
N GLU A 299 -25.38 -5.24 -5.30
CA GLU A 299 -25.79 -3.83 -5.27
C GLU A 299 -26.54 -3.51 -3.96
N GLN A 300 -27.51 -4.35 -3.59
CA GLN A 300 -28.29 -4.15 -2.36
C GLN A 300 -27.45 -4.33 -1.08
N SER A 301 -26.52 -5.29 -1.03
CA SER A 301 -25.61 -5.44 0.11
C SER A 301 -24.61 -4.29 0.25
N LEU A 302 -24.15 -3.71 -0.86
CA LEU A 302 -23.29 -2.51 -0.85
C LEU A 302 -24.07 -1.28 -0.38
N ILE A 303 -25.29 -1.06 -0.89
CA ILE A 303 -26.17 0.07 -0.49
C ILE A 303 -26.52 0.04 1.00
N LYS A 304 -26.69 -1.15 1.59
CA LYS A 304 -27.00 -1.33 3.02
C LYS A 304 -25.77 -1.26 3.93
N GLY A 305 -24.57 -1.45 3.39
CA GLY A 305 -23.35 -1.66 4.17
C GLY A 305 -23.16 -3.09 4.71
N ASP A 306 -24.03 -4.04 4.32
CA ASP A 306 -23.89 -5.49 4.63
C ASP A 306 -22.58 -6.06 4.06
N PHE A 307 -22.09 -5.46 2.97
CA PHE A 307 -20.81 -5.76 2.33
C PHE A 307 -20.06 -4.48 1.98
N THR A 308 -18.74 -4.46 2.13
CA THR A 308 -17.88 -3.30 1.80
C THR A 308 -16.84 -3.66 0.74
N ALA A 309 -16.66 -2.81 -0.27
CA ALA A 309 -15.52 -2.84 -1.18
C ALA A 309 -14.73 -1.53 -1.07
N LEU A 310 -13.45 -1.62 -0.70
CA LEU A 310 -12.57 -0.47 -0.45
C LEU A 310 -11.27 -0.62 -1.24
N ALA A 311 -10.94 0.39 -2.05
CA ALA A 311 -9.67 0.47 -2.76
C ALA A 311 -9.00 1.83 -2.51
N LEU A 312 -7.78 1.79 -1.98
CA LEU A 312 -6.96 2.97 -1.71
C LEU A 312 -5.69 2.91 -2.57
N ASP A 313 -5.21 4.05 -3.03
CA ASP A 313 -3.83 4.19 -3.52
C ASP A 313 -3.29 5.59 -3.25
N ALA A 314 -1.97 5.73 -3.10
CA ALA A 314 -1.33 7.04 -3.01
C ALA A 314 -1.41 7.80 -4.35
N ASP A 315 -1.35 7.08 -5.47
CA ASP A 315 -1.39 7.66 -6.82
C ASP A 315 -2.83 7.93 -7.30
N ALA A 316 -3.09 9.18 -7.67
CA ALA A 316 -4.36 9.57 -8.26
C ALA A 316 -4.61 8.91 -9.64
N HIS A 317 -3.56 8.54 -10.37
CA HIS A 317 -3.68 7.85 -11.66
C HIS A 317 -4.07 6.37 -11.48
N ALA A 318 -3.49 5.66 -10.51
CA ALA A 318 -3.93 4.35 -10.06
C ALA A 318 -5.44 4.31 -9.73
N VAL A 319 -5.92 5.17 -8.83
CA VAL A 319 -7.35 5.22 -8.46
C VAL A 319 -8.24 5.49 -9.68
N ARG A 320 -7.82 6.38 -10.59
CA ARG A 320 -8.53 6.62 -11.87
C ARG A 320 -8.49 5.41 -12.82
N ALA A 321 -7.42 4.61 -12.81
CA ALA A 321 -7.32 3.39 -13.59
C ALA A 321 -8.21 2.29 -13.02
N CYS A 322 -8.24 2.11 -11.70
CA CYS A 322 -9.16 1.22 -10.99
C CYS A 322 -10.63 1.55 -11.34
N HIS A 323 -11.04 2.82 -11.21
CA HIS A 323 -12.40 3.27 -11.57
C HIS A 323 -12.75 2.97 -13.04
N LYS A 324 -11.84 3.26 -13.98
CA LYS A 324 -12.04 2.95 -15.41
C LYS A 324 -12.16 1.45 -15.68
N ASN A 325 -11.36 0.61 -15.02
CA ASN A 325 -11.39 -0.84 -15.20
C ASN A 325 -12.64 -1.46 -14.58
N LEU A 326 -13.16 -0.92 -13.48
CA LEU A 326 -14.47 -1.32 -12.92
C LEU A 326 -15.61 -0.99 -13.88
N ILE A 327 -15.66 0.23 -14.43
CA ILE A 327 -16.67 0.65 -15.42
C ILE A 327 -16.56 -0.14 -16.74
N ALA A 328 -15.35 -0.48 -17.18
CA ALA A 328 -15.12 -1.27 -18.38
C ALA A 328 -15.27 -2.79 -18.18
N SER A 329 -15.62 -3.22 -16.97
CA SER A 329 -16.07 -4.58 -16.65
C SER A 329 -17.59 -4.62 -16.53
N ALA A 330 -18.17 -5.81 -16.37
CA ALA A 330 -19.60 -5.97 -16.12
C ALA A 330 -20.09 -5.39 -14.76
N LEU A 331 -19.20 -4.82 -13.94
CA LEU A 331 -19.50 -4.25 -12.62
C LEU A 331 -19.95 -2.78 -12.65
N ALA A 332 -20.13 -2.18 -13.83
CA ALA A 332 -20.51 -0.77 -13.96
C ALA A 332 -21.69 -0.31 -13.06
N PRO A 333 -22.78 -1.09 -12.85
CA PRO A 333 -23.88 -0.68 -11.96
C PRO A 333 -23.54 -0.64 -10.46
N ILE A 334 -22.43 -1.25 -10.03
CA ILE A 334 -21.99 -1.20 -8.62
C ILE A 334 -20.73 -0.34 -8.41
N ALA A 335 -20.15 0.21 -9.49
CA ALA A 335 -18.89 0.95 -9.43
C ALA A 335 -18.97 2.21 -8.54
N GLU A 336 -20.15 2.84 -8.43
CA GLU A 336 -20.39 3.99 -7.54
C GLU A 336 -20.40 3.62 -6.04
N TYR A 337 -20.68 2.36 -5.70
CA TYR A 337 -20.69 1.87 -4.30
C TYR A 337 -19.35 1.24 -3.87
N VAL A 338 -18.37 1.13 -4.77
CA VAL A 338 -16.99 0.77 -4.41
C VAL A 338 -16.30 2.03 -3.87
N ARG A 339 -15.87 2.03 -2.61
CA ARG A 339 -15.19 3.17 -1.98
C ARG A 339 -13.77 3.29 -2.54
N LEU A 340 -13.60 4.16 -3.55
CA LEU A 340 -12.33 4.48 -4.18
C LEU A 340 -11.78 5.81 -3.64
N GLU A 341 -10.60 5.82 -3.03
CA GLU A 341 -9.97 7.05 -2.51
C GLU A 341 -8.49 7.17 -2.89
N GLN A 342 -8.05 8.36 -3.33
CA GLN A 342 -6.63 8.69 -3.32
C GLN A 342 -6.21 8.93 -1.87
N ARG A 343 -5.50 7.96 -1.29
CA ARG A 343 -5.11 7.92 0.12
C ARG A 343 -3.81 7.14 0.29
N PRO A 344 -2.69 7.80 0.64
CA PRO A 344 -1.48 7.11 1.05
C PRO A 344 -1.70 6.23 2.28
N LEU A 345 -0.99 5.11 2.35
CA LEU A 345 -1.07 4.14 3.45
C LEU A 345 -0.96 4.80 4.84
N ALA A 346 -0.14 5.84 4.99
CA ALA A 346 -0.02 6.66 6.21
C ALA A 346 -1.34 7.20 6.79
N THR A 347 -2.39 7.37 5.99
CA THR A 347 -3.71 7.86 6.42
C THR A 347 -4.82 6.85 6.17
N ALA A 348 -4.49 5.61 5.81
CA ALA A 348 -5.44 4.50 5.64
C ALA A 348 -6.11 4.11 6.97
N LYS A 349 -5.37 4.12 8.10
CA LYS A 349 -5.91 3.77 9.43
C LYS A 349 -7.24 4.46 9.75
N ALA A 350 -7.35 5.76 9.45
CA ALA A 350 -8.55 6.54 9.73
C ALA A 350 -9.79 5.95 9.03
N VAL A 351 -9.66 5.55 7.76
CA VAL A 351 -10.75 4.93 6.99
C VAL A 351 -11.03 3.51 7.45
N LEU A 352 -10.00 2.73 7.78
CA LEU A 352 -10.17 1.36 8.27
C LEU A 352 -10.95 1.33 9.59
N SER A 353 -10.71 2.29 10.49
CA SER A 353 -11.43 2.42 11.78
C SER A 353 -12.86 2.95 11.66
N GLU A 354 -13.28 3.41 10.47
CA GLU A 354 -14.68 3.78 10.17
C GLU A 354 -15.52 2.59 9.66
N LEU A 355 -14.90 1.45 9.32
CA LEU A 355 -15.60 0.35 8.62
C LEU A 355 -16.48 -0.49 9.56
N THR A 356 -17.73 -0.72 9.14
CA THR A 356 -18.75 -1.52 9.83
C THR A 356 -18.78 -2.98 9.35
N THR A 357 -17.61 -3.54 9.01
CA THR A 357 -17.46 -4.94 8.56
C THR A 357 -17.24 -5.89 9.74
N ALA A 358 -17.64 -7.16 9.60
CA ALA A 358 -17.45 -8.20 10.63
C ALA A 358 -16.29 -9.17 10.33
N TYR A 359 -15.86 -9.25 9.06
CA TYR A 359 -14.78 -10.13 8.61
C TYR A 359 -14.23 -9.67 7.25
N PRO A 360 -13.34 -8.67 7.21
CA PRO A 360 -12.68 -8.21 5.99
C PRO A 360 -11.57 -9.19 5.54
N LEU A 361 -11.43 -9.33 4.23
CA LEU A 361 -10.19 -9.75 3.58
C LEU A 361 -9.40 -8.52 3.13
N VAL A 362 -8.20 -8.34 3.67
CA VAL A 362 -7.25 -7.31 3.23
C VAL A 362 -6.24 -7.96 2.28
N ILE A 363 -6.40 -7.75 0.98
CA ILE A 363 -5.53 -8.33 -0.05
C ILE A 363 -4.88 -7.24 -0.91
N THR A 364 -3.57 -7.31 -1.12
CA THR A 364 -2.84 -6.25 -1.85
C THR A 364 -1.55 -6.73 -2.51
N ASN A 365 -1.07 -5.93 -3.46
CA ASN A 365 0.17 -6.15 -4.21
C ASN A 365 1.11 -4.92 -4.07
N PRO A 366 1.86 -4.79 -2.96
CA PRO A 366 2.71 -3.63 -2.70
C PRO A 366 3.90 -3.51 -3.66
N PRO A 367 4.55 -2.34 -3.73
CA PRO A 367 5.82 -2.16 -4.45
C PRO A 367 6.90 -3.15 -4.02
N TYR A 368 7.62 -3.72 -4.98
CA TYR A 368 8.64 -4.76 -4.75
C TYR A 368 10.06 -4.22 -4.52
N GLY A 369 10.33 -2.95 -4.85
CA GLY A 369 11.63 -2.28 -4.69
C GLY A 369 12.71 -2.65 -5.71
N GLU A 370 12.32 -2.97 -6.96
CA GLU A 370 13.28 -3.30 -8.02
C GLU A 370 14.06 -2.09 -8.56
N ARG A 371 13.67 -0.85 -8.21
CA ARG A 371 14.41 0.36 -8.60
C ARG A 371 15.63 0.54 -7.67
N LEU A 372 16.74 1.02 -8.24
CA LEU A 372 18.02 1.15 -7.54
C LEU A 372 17.91 2.07 -6.31
N GLY A 373 18.13 1.49 -5.13
CA GLY A 373 18.11 2.20 -3.84
C GLY A 373 16.82 2.07 -3.04
N GLU A 374 15.81 1.34 -3.51
CA GLU A 374 14.55 1.14 -2.78
C GLU A 374 14.58 -0.02 -1.77
N SER A 375 15.47 -1.00 -1.97
CA SER A 375 15.63 -2.22 -1.15
C SER A 375 15.52 -2.00 0.36
N ASP A 376 16.23 -0.99 0.84
CA ASP A 376 16.44 -0.74 2.28
C ASP A 376 15.16 -0.28 3.00
N PHE A 377 14.12 0.15 2.26
CA PHE A 377 12.86 0.62 2.81
C PHE A 377 11.62 -0.24 2.47
N ILE A 378 11.74 -1.28 1.63
CA ILE A 378 10.61 -2.19 1.35
C ILE A 378 10.20 -3.00 2.58
N LYS A 379 11.15 -3.65 3.26
CA LYS A 379 10.87 -4.42 4.49
C LYS A 379 10.21 -3.54 5.58
N PRO A 380 10.66 -2.29 5.82
CA PRO A 380 9.90 -1.29 6.57
C PRO A 380 8.47 -1.01 6.08
N LEU A 381 8.26 -0.83 4.77
CA LEU A 381 6.92 -0.58 4.20
C LEU A 381 5.96 -1.75 4.47
N TYR A 382 6.42 -2.99 4.33
CA TYR A 382 5.61 -4.18 4.59
C TYR A 382 5.29 -4.33 6.09
N HIS A 383 6.24 -3.98 6.96
CA HIS A 383 5.99 -3.93 8.40
C HIS A 383 4.95 -2.84 8.74
N GLY A 384 5.10 -1.65 8.16
CA GLY A 384 4.18 -0.52 8.32
C GLY A 384 2.76 -0.84 7.84
N LEU A 385 2.63 -1.47 6.67
CA LEU A 385 1.37 -1.99 6.13
C LEU A 385 0.68 -2.91 7.15
N GLY A 386 1.40 -3.89 7.69
CA GLY A 386 0.88 -4.81 8.70
C GLY A 386 0.38 -4.10 9.96
N LEU A 387 1.17 -3.15 10.48
CA LEU A 387 0.82 -2.38 11.67
C LEU A 387 -0.41 -1.48 11.44
N ILE A 388 -0.41 -0.71 10.35
CA ILE A 388 -1.47 0.25 10.00
C ILE A 388 -2.81 -0.47 9.73
N VAL A 389 -2.78 -1.65 9.09
CA VAL A 389 -3.97 -2.46 8.84
C VAL A 389 -4.53 -3.04 10.14
N ALA A 390 -3.70 -3.71 10.94
CA ALA A 390 -4.14 -4.32 12.19
C ALA A 390 -4.63 -3.29 13.21
N ASP A 391 -3.97 -2.12 13.30
CA ASP A 391 -4.36 -1.04 14.21
C ASP A 391 -5.54 -0.20 13.69
N GLY A 392 -5.84 -0.28 12.39
CA GLY A 392 -7.04 0.29 11.77
C GLY A 392 -8.28 -0.59 11.93
N LEU A 393 -8.12 -1.92 11.85
CA LEU A 393 -9.21 -2.91 11.95
C LEU A 393 -9.38 -3.51 13.37
N ARG A 394 -8.67 -2.98 14.38
CA ARG A 394 -8.65 -3.55 15.75
C ARG A 394 -10.04 -3.64 16.39
N HIS A 395 -10.97 -2.76 16.03
CA HIS A 395 -12.36 -2.78 16.51
C HIS A 395 -13.20 -3.93 15.92
N VAL A 396 -12.79 -4.51 14.79
CA VAL A 396 -13.44 -5.68 14.18
C VAL A 396 -13.04 -6.97 14.90
N GLY A 397 -11.81 -7.04 15.42
CA GLY A 397 -11.27 -8.20 16.15
C GLY A 397 -11.00 -9.47 15.32
N ARG A 398 -11.54 -9.55 14.09
CA ARG A 398 -11.29 -10.63 13.11
C ARG A 398 -11.04 -10.03 11.73
N ALA A 399 -9.97 -10.45 11.06
CA ALA A 399 -9.65 -10.08 9.68
C ALA A 399 -8.71 -11.14 9.10
N ASP A 400 -8.72 -11.33 7.78
CA ASP A 400 -7.66 -12.02 7.06
C ASP A 400 -6.80 -11.02 6.29
N MET A 401 -5.50 -11.29 6.17
CA MET A 401 -4.56 -10.46 5.44
C MET A 401 -3.74 -11.30 4.45
N ALA A 402 -3.54 -10.77 3.26
CA ALA A 402 -2.93 -11.46 2.13
C ALA A 402 -2.06 -10.50 1.28
N VAL A 403 -0.77 -10.80 1.14
CA VAL A 403 0.21 -9.84 0.57
C VAL A 403 1.21 -10.56 -0.33
N LEU A 404 1.48 -10.00 -1.53
CA LEU A 404 2.56 -10.44 -2.41
C LEU A 404 3.87 -9.74 -2.07
N ALA A 405 5.00 -10.45 -2.14
CA ALA A 405 6.34 -9.91 -1.95
C ALA A 405 7.35 -10.48 -2.96
N SER A 406 8.33 -9.67 -3.38
CA SER A 406 9.53 -10.15 -4.10
C SER A 406 10.41 -11.06 -3.24
N HIS A 407 10.45 -10.83 -1.92
CA HIS A 407 11.21 -11.60 -0.95
C HIS A 407 10.35 -12.00 0.24
N ILE A 408 10.38 -13.29 0.63
CA ILE A 408 9.63 -13.82 1.78
C ILE A 408 9.92 -13.04 3.08
N GLU A 409 11.14 -12.55 3.23
CA GLU A 409 11.61 -11.71 4.34
C GLU A 409 10.86 -10.39 4.51
N HIS A 410 10.20 -9.87 3.47
CA HIS A 410 9.35 -8.69 3.55
C HIS A 410 7.97 -9.07 4.10
N ALA A 411 7.47 -10.26 3.76
CA ALA A 411 6.20 -10.77 4.26
C ALA A 411 6.33 -11.35 5.69
N ASP A 412 7.53 -11.74 6.14
CA ASP A 412 7.79 -12.18 7.54
C ASP A 412 7.48 -11.11 8.60
N THR A 413 7.49 -9.81 8.23
CA THR A 413 7.15 -8.72 9.16
C THR A 413 5.65 -8.52 9.37
N LEU A 414 4.79 -9.22 8.62
CA LEU A 414 3.34 -9.06 8.71
C LEU A 414 2.78 -9.70 10.00
N PRO A 415 1.70 -9.13 10.58
CA PRO A 415 1.00 -9.71 11.72
C PRO A 415 0.00 -10.78 11.27
N ILE A 416 0.48 -11.79 10.55
CA ILE A 416 -0.33 -12.95 10.15
C ILE A 416 -0.03 -14.11 11.10
N ALA A 417 -1.07 -14.69 11.69
CA ALA A 417 -1.00 -15.93 12.48
C ALA A 417 -0.86 -17.13 11.54
N GLU A 418 0.02 -18.08 11.90
CA GLU A 418 0.29 -19.34 11.17
C GLU A 418 0.29 -19.17 9.63
N PRO A 419 1.14 -18.28 9.09
CA PRO A 419 1.01 -17.78 7.72
C PRO A 419 1.28 -18.85 6.66
N ASN A 420 0.29 -19.10 5.81
CA ASN A 420 0.46 -19.85 4.57
C ASN A 420 1.28 -19.02 3.58
N THR A 421 2.10 -19.69 2.76
CA THR A 421 2.95 -19.03 1.75
C THR A 421 2.94 -19.79 0.44
N LEU A 422 2.33 -19.22 -0.59
CA LEU A 422 2.42 -19.70 -1.97
C LEU A 422 3.60 -19.04 -2.69
N LYS A 423 4.38 -19.83 -3.44
CA LYS A 423 5.41 -19.32 -4.34
C LYS A 423 4.91 -19.39 -5.79
N CYS A 424 4.74 -18.23 -6.43
CA CYS A 424 4.20 -18.12 -7.79
C CYS A 424 5.00 -17.08 -8.61
N HIS A 425 4.50 -16.70 -9.79
CA HIS A 425 5.21 -15.82 -10.73
C HIS A 425 4.35 -14.65 -11.22
N ASN A 426 4.73 -13.42 -10.87
CA ASN A 426 4.14 -12.21 -11.43
C ASN A 426 4.95 -11.76 -12.66
N GLY A 427 4.51 -12.17 -13.85
CA GLY A 427 5.26 -11.94 -15.08
C GLY A 427 6.51 -12.83 -15.15
N ALA A 428 7.70 -12.22 -15.12
CA ALA A 428 8.98 -12.92 -15.04
C ALA A 428 9.52 -13.02 -13.60
N LEU A 429 8.96 -12.26 -12.65
CA LEU A 429 9.43 -12.22 -11.27
C LEU A 429 8.82 -13.38 -10.47
N THR A 430 9.68 -14.13 -9.78
CA THR A 430 9.25 -15.02 -8.70
C THR A 430 8.77 -14.20 -7.51
N VAL A 431 7.55 -14.46 -7.04
CA VAL A 431 6.94 -13.77 -5.90
C VAL A 431 6.44 -14.76 -4.85
N TYR A 432 6.34 -14.28 -3.63
CA TYR A 432 5.85 -15.00 -2.45
C TYR A 432 4.55 -14.35 -2.01
N PHE A 433 3.45 -15.08 -2.08
CA PHE A 433 2.16 -14.64 -1.54
C PHE A 433 1.96 -15.23 -0.16
N ARG A 434 1.81 -14.36 0.85
CA ARG A 434 1.64 -14.78 2.25
C ARG A 434 0.26 -14.37 2.75
N HIS A 435 -0.47 -15.31 3.32
CA HIS A 435 -1.87 -15.12 3.71
C HIS A 435 -2.26 -15.89 4.98
N GLY A 436 -3.26 -15.37 5.69
CA GLY A 436 -3.83 -15.98 6.89
C GLY A 436 -4.57 -14.95 7.77
N ALA A 437 -5.02 -15.38 8.95
CA ALA A 437 -5.71 -14.52 9.90
C ALA A 437 -4.77 -13.47 10.50
N VAL A 438 -5.29 -12.26 10.77
CA VAL A 438 -4.53 -11.19 11.42
C VAL A 438 -4.32 -11.49 12.90
N GLU A 439 -3.07 -11.63 13.31
CA GLU A 439 -2.67 -11.76 14.71
C GLU A 439 -2.72 -10.38 15.39
N PHE A 440 -3.92 -9.88 15.67
CA PHE A 440 -4.12 -8.60 16.37
C PHE A 440 -3.25 -8.55 17.64
N ALA A 441 -3.23 -9.64 18.42
CA ALA A 441 -2.42 -9.84 19.62
C ALA A 441 -0.90 -9.55 19.45
N LYS A 442 -0.32 -9.74 18.25
CA LYS A 442 1.10 -9.46 17.96
C LYS A 442 1.36 -7.98 17.68
N THR A 443 0.37 -7.26 17.15
CA THR A 443 0.42 -5.79 17.08
C THR A 443 0.00 -5.14 18.40
N ASP A 444 -0.92 -5.78 19.13
CA ASP A 444 -1.21 -5.43 20.51
C ASP A 444 0.06 -5.57 21.36
N ARG A 445 0.96 -6.54 21.16
CA ARG A 445 2.27 -6.56 21.86
C ARG A 445 3.17 -5.34 21.63
N LEU A 446 2.93 -4.50 20.62
CA LEU A 446 3.59 -3.19 20.44
C LEU A 446 2.82 -2.03 21.10
N ALA A 447 1.52 -2.22 21.35
CA ALA A 447 0.63 -1.34 22.10
C ALA A 447 0.45 -1.74 23.59
N HIS A 448 0.86 -2.95 23.98
CA HIS A 448 0.99 -3.49 25.34
C HIS A 448 2.30 -2.95 25.91
N GLN A 449 2.28 -1.64 26.09
CA GLN A 449 3.33 -0.90 26.76
C GLN A 449 3.45 -1.53 28.15
N LEU A 450 4.63 -1.98 28.55
CA LEU A 450 4.86 -2.57 29.88
C LEU A 450 4.40 -1.66 31.04
N ILE A 451 4.20 -0.37 30.76
CA ILE A 451 3.63 0.67 31.64
C ILE A 451 2.09 0.61 31.71
N VAL A 452 1.41 0.32 30.60
CA VAL A 452 -0.07 0.31 30.49
C VAL A 452 -0.66 -0.91 31.16
N ASP A 453 -0.11 -2.09 30.90
CA ASP A 453 -0.60 -3.35 31.48
C ASP A 453 -0.05 -3.58 32.91
N PHE A 454 0.77 -2.64 33.39
CA PHE A 454 1.37 -2.71 34.72
C PHE A 454 0.33 -2.76 35.84
N ASN A 455 0.43 -3.78 36.69
CA ASN A 455 -0.28 -3.91 37.95
C ASN A 455 0.74 -4.10 39.07
N LYS A 456 0.54 -3.41 40.20
CA LYS A 456 1.46 -3.49 41.34
C LYS A 456 1.51 -4.94 41.86
N LYS A 457 2.72 -5.46 42.06
CA LYS A 457 2.99 -6.74 42.69
C LYS A 457 3.54 -6.55 44.10
N GLU A 458 3.28 -7.53 44.95
CA GLU A 458 4.05 -7.73 46.18
C GLU A 458 5.25 -8.61 45.82
N ILE A 459 6.43 -8.04 45.98
CA ILE A 459 7.73 -8.67 45.71
C ILE A 459 8.57 -8.34 46.93
N ASP A 460 9.03 -9.36 47.64
CA ASP A 460 9.92 -9.22 48.79
C ASP A 460 11.36 -9.50 48.36
N ASN A 461 12.22 -8.50 48.50
CA ASN A 461 13.65 -8.59 48.25
C ASN A 461 14.37 -7.56 49.14
N PRO A 462 14.83 -7.93 50.34
CA PRO A 462 15.41 -7.01 51.31
C PRO A 462 16.53 -6.12 50.76
N ASP A 463 17.36 -6.65 49.86
CA ASP A 463 18.50 -5.94 49.25
C ASP A 463 18.08 -4.87 48.23
N SER A 464 16.85 -4.90 47.71
CA SER A 464 16.38 -3.97 46.66
C SER A 464 14.97 -3.39 46.87
N GLN A 465 14.35 -3.62 48.03
CA GLN A 465 12.96 -3.23 48.31
C GLN A 465 12.66 -1.74 48.09
N GLU A 466 13.60 -0.84 48.41
CA GLU A 466 13.47 0.60 48.15
C GLU A 466 13.36 0.90 46.64
N PHE A 467 14.21 0.26 45.83
CA PHE A 467 14.20 0.39 44.38
C PHE A 467 12.92 -0.20 43.77
N ILE A 468 12.49 -1.39 44.22
CA ILE A 468 11.22 -2.00 43.81
C ILE A 468 10.05 -1.06 44.09
N ASN A 469 9.95 -0.56 45.32
CA ASN A 469 8.87 0.34 45.73
C ASN A 469 8.88 1.66 44.93
N ARG A 470 10.07 2.20 44.63
CA ARG A 470 10.21 3.42 43.82
C ARG A 470 9.82 3.17 42.36
N LEU A 471 10.31 2.11 41.74
CA LEU A 471 10.04 1.79 40.34
C LEU A 471 8.56 1.53 40.11
N GLN A 472 7.91 0.69 40.94
CA GLN A 472 6.47 0.44 40.86
C GLN A 472 5.65 1.74 41.01
N LYS A 473 6.05 2.65 41.91
CA LYS A 473 5.38 3.96 42.10
C LYS A 473 5.52 4.86 40.87
N ASN A 474 6.69 4.90 40.22
CA ASN A 474 6.89 5.67 39.00
C ASN A 474 5.99 5.15 37.86
N ILE A 475 5.96 3.84 37.64
CA ILE A 475 5.15 3.21 36.58
C ILE A 475 3.66 3.51 36.77
N ILE A 476 3.13 3.42 38.00
CA ILE A 476 1.72 3.74 38.31
C ILE A 476 1.36 5.18 37.95
N ASN A 477 2.26 6.14 38.18
CA ASN A 477 2.05 7.54 37.79
C ASN A 477 2.04 7.70 36.27
N LEU A 478 3.03 7.10 35.58
CA LEU A 478 3.22 7.23 34.13
C LEU A 478 2.13 6.51 33.32
N LYS A 479 1.57 5.39 33.81
CA LYS A 479 0.50 4.60 33.18
C LYS A 479 -0.64 5.47 32.63
N LYS A 480 -1.14 6.43 33.42
CA LYS A 480 -2.22 7.33 32.99
C LYS A 480 -1.84 8.25 31.81
N HIS A 481 -0.58 8.69 31.76
CA HIS A 481 -0.07 9.52 30.66
C HIS A 481 0.22 8.69 29.40
N ALA A 482 0.79 7.50 29.58
CA ALA A 482 1.10 6.55 28.51
C ALA A 482 -0.17 6.09 27.77
N GLN A 483 -1.24 5.78 28.53
CA GLN A 483 -2.59 5.54 28.01
C GLN A 483 -3.16 6.77 27.29
N LYS A 484 -3.27 7.92 27.98
CA LYS A 484 -3.96 9.12 27.45
C LYS A 484 -3.37 9.61 26.12
N ASN A 485 -2.05 9.57 25.99
CA ASN A 485 -1.33 10.16 24.87
C ASN A 485 -0.90 9.10 23.82
N ASN A 486 -1.18 7.82 24.05
CA ASN A 486 -0.78 6.68 23.22
C ASN A 486 0.75 6.65 22.92
N ILE A 487 1.55 6.62 23.99
CA ILE A 487 3.02 6.66 23.95
C ILE A 487 3.58 5.35 24.53
N SER A 488 4.14 4.46 23.70
CA SER A 488 4.71 3.19 24.20
C SER A 488 6.15 3.29 24.72
N ASN A 489 6.77 4.49 24.69
CA ASN A 489 8.14 4.71 25.10
C ASN A 489 8.29 5.79 26.19
N MET A 490 8.84 5.47 27.37
CA MET A 490 9.02 6.42 28.47
C MET A 490 10.21 6.07 29.38
N ARG A 491 10.81 7.08 30.02
CA ARG A 491 11.77 6.94 31.12
C ARG A 491 10.99 6.60 32.41
N ILE A 492 11.11 5.37 32.93
CA ILE A 492 10.41 4.98 34.17
C ILE A 492 11.23 5.21 35.44
N TYR A 493 12.53 5.47 35.30
CA TYR A 493 13.47 5.69 36.39
C TYR A 493 14.70 6.43 35.87
N ASP A 494 15.17 7.45 36.58
CA ASP A 494 16.29 8.33 36.20
C ASP A 494 17.12 8.70 37.44
N ALA A 495 17.90 7.73 37.94
CA ALA A 495 18.72 7.83 39.15
C ALA A 495 17.97 8.37 40.39
N ASP A 496 16.68 8.02 40.55
CA ASP A 496 15.78 8.52 41.61
C ASP A 496 16.31 8.29 43.04
N LEU A 497 17.19 7.30 43.24
CA LEU A 497 17.76 6.90 44.53
C LEU A 497 19.29 6.91 44.47
N PRO A 498 20.01 7.50 45.45
CA PRO A 498 21.47 7.62 45.42
C PRO A 498 22.25 6.30 45.30
N ASN A 499 21.65 5.19 45.74
CA ASN A 499 22.27 3.87 45.69
C ASN A 499 22.17 3.18 44.32
N TYR A 500 21.27 3.63 43.44
CA TYR A 500 20.89 2.96 42.19
C TYR A 500 21.05 3.91 41.01
N ASN A 501 22.31 4.18 40.63
CA ASN A 501 22.68 5.15 39.60
C ASN A 501 22.47 4.61 38.17
N VAL A 502 21.21 4.34 37.82
CA VAL A 502 20.78 3.80 36.53
C VAL A 502 19.67 4.66 35.93
N ALA A 503 19.49 4.59 34.62
CA ALA A 503 18.30 5.10 33.95
C ALA A 503 17.63 3.98 33.15
N ILE A 504 16.30 3.91 33.22
CA ILE A 504 15.52 2.79 32.67
C ILE A 504 14.44 3.33 31.75
N ASP A 505 14.53 2.92 30.48
CA ASP A 505 13.57 3.24 29.43
C ASP A 505 12.74 2.01 29.08
N ILE A 506 11.45 2.20 28.83
CA ILE A 506 10.61 1.23 28.12
C ILE A 506 10.44 1.67 26.67
N TYR A 507 10.35 0.69 25.77
CA TYR A 507 9.97 0.83 24.36
C TYR A 507 9.04 -0.35 24.00
N GLY A 508 7.73 -0.16 24.16
CA GLY A 508 6.73 -1.21 23.98
C GLY A 508 6.90 -2.34 25.00
N ASP A 509 7.26 -3.53 24.50
CA ASP A 509 7.53 -4.74 25.28
C ASP A 509 9.03 -4.93 25.64
N LYS A 510 9.88 -3.96 25.30
CA LYS A 510 11.33 -3.97 25.58
C LYS A 510 11.73 -2.95 26.63
N ILE A 511 12.80 -3.27 27.36
CA ILE A 511 13.38 -2.45 28.42
C ILE A 511 14.85 -2.18 28.06
N HIS A 512 15.28 -0.92 28.15
CA HIS A 512 16.66 -0.50 27.95
C HIS A 512 17.19 0.12 29.25
N VAL A 513 18.20 -0.52 29.83
CA VAL A 513 18.82 -0.12 31.10
C VAL A 513 20.21 0.44 30.82
N GLN A 514 20.38 1.72 31.14
CA GLN A 514 21.67 2.39 31.06
C GLN A 514 22.29 2.54 32.46
N GLU A 515 23.52 2.08 32.61
CA GLU A 515 24.31 2.29 33.82
C GLU A 515 25.06 3.63 33.72
N TYR A 516 24.88 4.51 34.71
CA TYR A 516 25.73 5.69 34.87
C TYR A 516 26.99 5.33 35.66
N ALA A 517 28.11 5.98 35.35
CA ALA A 517 29.36 5.75 36.06
C ALA A 517 29.18 5.95 37.59
N PRO A 518 29.62 5.00 38.44
CA PRO A 518 29.48 5.14 39.88
C PRO A 518 30.32 6.32 40.41
N PRO A 519 29.89 6.99 41.49
CA PRO A 519 30.74 7.91 42.24
C PRO A 519 32.08 7.26 42.60
N LYS A 520 33.18 8.03 42.58
CA LYS A 520 34.55 7.53 42.86
C LYS A 520 34.70 6.82 44.22
N GLN A 521 33.75 7.03 45.12
CA GLN A 521 33.68 6.50 46.48
C GLN A 521 33.02 5.12 46.57
N ILE A 522 32.37 4.62 45.51
CA ILE A 522 31.69 3.31 45.51
C ILE A 522 32.57 2.26 44.81
N PRO A 523 32.93 1.15 45.47
CA PRO A 523 33.68 0.06 44.84
C PRO A 523 32.97 -0.52 43.62
N THR A 524 33.72 -0.88 42.59
CA THR A 524 33.20 -1.39 41.31
C THR A 524 32.30 -2.61 41.46
N ASP A 525 32.62 -3.50 42.39
CA ASP A 525 31.88 -4.75 42.56
C ASP A 525 30.61 -4.58 43.39
N VAL A 526 30.56 -3.55 44.26
CA VAL A 526 29.33 -3.09 44.90
C VAL A 526 28.39 -2.45 43.87
N ALA A 527 28.93 -1.69 42.89
CA ALA A 527 28.14 -1.16 41.78
C ALA A 527 27.56 -2.31 40.92
N LYS A 528 28.38 -3.29 40.51
CA LYS A 528 27.92 -4.49 39.77
C LYS A 528 26.84 -5.28 40.52
N ALA A 529 26.99 -5.48 41.83
CA ALA A 529 26.01 -6.18 42.65
C ALA A 529 24.66 -5.45 42.66
N ARG A 530 24.67 -4.13 42.87
CA ARG A 530 23.47 -3.28 42.79
C ARG A 530 22.84 -3.25 41.40
N PHE A 531 23.66 -3.27 40.34
CA PHE A 531 23.17 -3.37 38.97
C PHE A 531 22.48 -4.72 38.70
N ASN A 532 23.03 -5.83 39.20
CA ASN A 532 22.38 -7.14 39.11
C ASN A 532 21.06 -7.20 39.91
N LEU A 533 21.00 -6.57 41.08
CA LEU A 533 19.74 -6.43 41.85
C LEU A 533 18.67 -5.65 41.07
N VAL A 534 19.04 -4.54 40.44
CA VAL A 534 18.16 -3.79 39.51
C VAL A 534 17.64 -4.69 38.39
N LEU A 535 18.52 -5.48 37.75
CA LEU A 535 18.12 -6.39 36.66
C LEU A 535 17.19 -7.51 37.12
N SER A 536 17.34 -8.04 38.35
CA SER A 536 16.36 -8.99 38.92
C SER A 536 15.02 -8.28 39.15
N ALA A 537 15.03 -7.20 39.93
CA ALA A 537 13.83 -6.45 40.29
C ALA A 537 13.00 -6.04 39.04
N ILE A 538 13.65 -5.62 37.95
CA ILE A 538 12.97 -5.32 36.67
C ILE A 538 12.27 -6.58 36.10
N ARG A 539 12.94 -7.74 36.08
CA ARG A 539 12.36 -9.00 35.59
C ARG A 539 11.16 -9.42 36.44
N ASP A 540 11.28 -9.32 37.75
CA ASP A 540 10.26 -9.74 38.72
C ASP A 540 9.02 -8.80 38.64
N ILE A 541 9.26 -7.50 38.57
CA ILE A 541 8.23 -6.45 38.40
C ILE A 541 7.45 -6.63 37.09
N PHE A 542 8.12 -6.83 35.95
CA PHE A 542 7.43 -6.94 34.66
C PHE A 542 7.07 -8.38 34.24
N ASN A 543 7.56 -9.41 34.94
CA ASN A 543 7.51 -10.82 34.52
C ASN A 543 8.08 -11.04 33.10
N VAL A 544 9.27 -10.49 32.83
CA VAL A 544 9.90 -10.52 31.51
C VAL A 544 11.12 -11.43 31.43
N HIS A 545 11.27 -12.06 30.27
CA HIS A 545 12.46 -12.81 29.89
C HIS A 545 13.69 -11.92 29.73
N ARG A 546 14.89 -12.51 29.86
CA ARG A 546 16.17 -11.78 29.78
C ARG A 546 16.36 -11.11 28.42
N GLU A 547 15.83 -11.73 27.36
CA GLU A 547 15.85 -11.28 25.98
C GLU A 547 15.07 -9.97 25.74
N SER A 548 14.21 -9.55 26.69
CA SER A 548 13.51 -8.26 26.64
C SER A 548 14.27 -7.11 27.30
N ILE A 549 15.40 -7.38 27.98
CA ILE A 549 16.18 -6.36 28.70
C ILE A 549 17.54 -6.14 28.02
N PHE A 550 17.72 -4.95 27.45
CA PHE A 550 18.98 -4.50 26.87
C PHE A 550 19.78 -3.67 27.86
N ILE A 551 21.09 -3.90 27.93
CA ILE A 551 22.01 -3.28 28.88
C ILE A 551 23.03 -2.45 28.13
N LYS A 552 23.25 -1.20 28.54
CA LYS A 552 24.26 -0.31 27.98
C LYS A 552 25.08 0.37 29.08
N THR A 553 26.31 -0.09 29.27
CA THR A 553 27.25 0.46 30.26
C THR A 553 28.04 1.63 29.67
N ARG A 554 28.04 2.81 30.32
CA ARG A 554 28.80 3.97 29.85
C ARG A 554 30.28 3.90 30.25
N MET A 555 31.05 3.04 29.59
CA MET A 555 32.52 3.10 29.69
C MET A 555 33.05 4.36 28.98
N ARG A 556 33.79 5.21 29.69
CA ARG A 556 34.47 6.36 29.08
C ARG A 556 35.65 5.88 28.23
N GLN A 557 35.47 5.82 26.91
CA GLN A 557 36.59 5.68 25.98
C GLN A 557 37.38 7.00 25.95
N SER A 558 38.57 7.01 26.54
CA SER A 558 39.52 8.12 26.49
C SER A 558 40.66 7.77 25.53
N GLY A 559 40.55 8.19 24.27
CA GLY A 559 41.53 7.89 23.22
C GLY A 559 40.97 8.18 21.83
N ASN A 560 41.78 7.95 20.80
CA ASN A 560 41.41 8.12 19.39
C ASN A 560 40.50 7.01 18.84
N ASP A 561 40.06 6.06 19.67
CA ASP A 561 39.31 4.86 19.28
C ASP A 561 37.81 5.10 18.97
N GLN A 562 37.40 6.37 18.84
CA GLN A 562 36.19 6.67 18.07
C GLN A 562 36.38 6.20 16.62
N TYR A 563 35.54 5.26 16.19
CA TYR A 563 35.53 4.59 14.87
C TYR A 563 36.45 3.38 14.66
N THR A 564 36.64 2.51 15.66
CA THR A 564 36.95 1.09 15.40
C THR A 564 35.67 0.26 15.27
N LYS A 565 35.12 0.15 14.05
CA LYS A 565 34.18 -0.95 13.75
C LYS A 565 34.94 -2.27 13.79
N ASN A 566 34.41 -3.29 14.48
CA ASN A 566 34.90 -4.67 14.35
C ASN A 566 34.45 -5.26 13.00
N THR A 567 35.21 -4.99 11.95
CA THR A 567 34.84 -5.22 10.53
C THR A 567 34.99 -6.65 10.01
N LYS A 568 35.09 -7.68 10.88
CA LYS A 568 35.43 -9.05 10.45
C LYS A 568 34.34 -10.12 10.51
N ASP A 569 33.23 -9.89 11.23
CA ASP A 569 32.07 -10.83 11.29
C ASP A 569 30.71 -10.18 10.93
N ASP A 570 30.67 -8.86 10.74
CA ASP A 570 29.42 -8.07 10.75
C ASP A 570 28.65 -8.08 9.40
N THR A 571 29.05 -8.90 8.43
CA THR A 571 28.48 -8.93 7.06
C THR A 571 27.29 -9.89 6.88
N GLN A 572 26.93 -10.68 7.89
CA GLN A 572 25.79 -11.63 7.83
C GLN A 572 24.81 -11.54 9.01
N ARG A 573 25.06 -10.69 10.02
CA ARG A 573 24.08 -10.45 11.10
C ARG A 573 23.18 -9.28 10.74
N HIS A 574 21.97 -9.58 10.28
CA HIS A 574 20.93 -8.57 10.06
C HIS A 574 20.66 -7.80 11.36
N LYS A 575 20.85 -6.48 11.32
CA LYS A 575 20.62 -5.59 12.47
C LYS A 575 19.16 -5.67 12.91
N LYS A 576 18.93 -6.08 14.16
CA LYS A 576 17.58 -6.33 14.67
C LYS A 576 16.94 -5.04 15.16
N MET A 577 16.13 -4.43 14.29
CA MET A 577 15.33 -3.26 14.61
C MET A 577 14.04 -3.67 15.37
N TYR A 578 13.63 -2.85 16.33
CA TYR A 578 12.38 -2.97 17.10
C TYR A 578 11.52 -1.73 16.86
N VAL A 579 10.21 -1.79 17.05
CA VAL A 579 9.30 -0.65 16.83
C VAL A 579 8.87 -0.04 18.16
N ALA A 580 9.02 1.27 18.28
CA ALA A 580 8.40 2.10 19.30
C ALA A 580 7.19 2.84 18.68
N HIS A 581 6.17 3.14 19.50
CA HIS A 581 5.01 3.92 19.08
C HIS A 581 4.94 5.24 19.87
N GLU A 582 4.69 6.35 19.18
CA GLU A 582 4.78 7.71 19.71
C GLU A 582 3.77 8.63 19.01
N HIS A 583 2.75 9.13 19.73
CA HIS A 583 1.75 10.09 19.22
C HIS A 583 1.15 9.72 17.84
N GLY A 584 0.95 8.42 17.58
CA GLY A 584 0.42 7.89 16.32
C GLY A 584 1.46 7.52 15.25
N ALA A 585 2.77 7.65 15.54
CA ALA A 585 3.86 7.28 14.64
C ALA A 585 4.61 6.03 15.12
N TYR A 586 4.97 5.14 14.20
CA TYR A 586 5.84 3.99 14.42
C TYR A 586 7.31 4.36 14.10
N LEU A 587 8.24 4.10 15.01
CA LEU A 587 9.64 4.49 14.86
C LEU A 587 10.56 3.31 15.17
N TYR A 588 11.50 2.99 14.28
CA TYR A 588 12.48 1.94 14.54
C TYR A 588 13.53 2.39 15.55
N VAL A 589 13.76 1.55 16.56
CA VAL A 589 14.82 1.65 17.55
C VAL A 589 15.74 0.42 17.50
N ASN A 590 17.00 0.60 17.91
CA ASN A 590 18.02 -0.45 17.95
C ASN A 590 18.85 -0.29 19.23
N PHE A 591 18.89 -1.33 20.06
CA PHE A 591 19.48 -1.24 21.40
C PHE A 591 20.97 -1.63 21.47
N THR A 592 21.49 -2.28 20.43
CA THR A 592 22.80 -2.99 20.46
C THR A 592 23.87 -2.38 19.56
N ASP A 593 23.50 -1.90 18.37
CA ASP A 593 24.46 -1.71 17.27
C ASP A 593 24.93 -0.24 17.11
N TYR A 594 24.44 0.64 17.99
CA TYR A 594 24.64 2.09 17.96
C TYR A 594 24.83 2.64 19.40
N LEU A 595 25.42 3.83 19.51
CA LEU A 595 25.63 4.52 20.79
C LEU A 595 24.30 4.80 21.52
N ASP A 596 23.31 5.29 20.78
CA ASP A 596 21.97 5.63 21.25
C ASP A 596 20.91 4.72 20.61
N THR A 597 19.66 4.78 21.08
CA THR A 597 18.59 3.85 20.67
C THR A 597 18.01 4.12 19.28
N GLY A 598 18.32 5.27 18.68
CA GLY A 598 17.63 5.79 17.49
C GLY A 598 16.44 6.71 17.80
N LEU A 599 16.05 6.85 19.07
CA LEU A 599 14.94 7.71 19.50
C LEU A 599 15.26 8.40 20.84
N PHE A 600 15.47 9.72 20.79
CA PHE A 600 15.58 10.57 21.99
C PHE A 600 14.17 10.84 22.55
N ILE A 601 13.73 10.00 23.50
CA ILE A 601 12.37 10.03 24.07
C ILE A 601 12.07 11.29 24.89
N ASP A 602 13.11 11.99 25.32
CA ASP A 602 13.11 13.31 25.95
C ASP A 602 12.57 14.42 25.03
N HIS A 603 12.92 14.37 23.74
CA HIS A 603 12.40 15.31 22.72
C HIS A 603 10.99 14.96 22.19
N ARG A 604 10.25 14.07 22.85
CA ARG A 604 8.89 13.67 22.45
C ARG A 604 7.91 14.85 22.34
N ASN A 605 7.83 15.68 23.39
CA ASN A 605 6.90 16.81 23.42
C ASN A 605 7.22 17.87 22.35
N ILE A 606 8.50 18.08 22.02
CA ILE A 606 8.87 19.02 20.94
C ILE A 606 8.56 18.44 19.56
N ARG A 607 8.66 17.11 19.35
CA ARG A 607 8.18 16.45 18.12
C ARG A 607 6.66 16.59 17.93
N GLU A 608 5.87 16.47 19.00
CA GLU A 608 4.42 16.76 18.95
C GLU A 608 4.14 18.25 18.65
N MET A 609 4.90 19.18 19.24
CA MET A 609 4.78 20.61 18.93
C MET A 609 5.08 20.92 17.45
N ILE A 610 6.13 20.30 16.90
CA ILE A 610 6.52 20.42 15.49
C ILE A 610 5.44 19.81 14.57
N LYS A 611 4.90 18.63 14.89
CA LYS A 611 3.77 17.98 14.18
C LYS A 611 2.60 18.94 14.03
N ASN A 612 2.19 19.55 15.13
CA ASN A 612 1.05 20.48 15.16
C ASN A 612 1.32 21.79 14.39
N ALA A 613 2.58 22.23 14.29
CA ALA A 613 2.97 23.37 13.47
C ALA A 613 3.12 23.05 11.96
N SER A 614 3.18 21.77 11.57
CA SER A 614 3.61 21.35 10.22
C SER A 614 2.51 21.34 9.16
N ARG A 615 1.22 21.46 9.51
CA ARG A 615 0.11 21.20 8.58
C ARG A 615 0.11 22.16 7.38
N GLY A 616 0.26 21.62 6.17
CA GLY A 616 0.33 22.38 4.91
C GLY A 616 1.62 23.18 4.72
N LYS A 617 2.66 22.94 5.55
CA LYS A 617 3.89 23.74 5.58
C LYS A 617 5.10 23.08 4.91
N ASN A 618 6.05 23.91 4.47
CA ASN A 618 7.41 23.47 4.15
C ASN A 618 8.20 23.34 5.47
N VAL A 619 8.73 22.15 5.76
CA VAL A 619 9.48 21.90 7.00
C VAL A 619 10.95 21.58 6.70
N LEU A 620 11.86 22.16 7.48
CA LEU A 620 13.29 21.85 7.50
C LEU A 620 13.69 21.26 8.85
N ASN A 621 14.37 20.11 8.83
CA ASN A 621 14.95 19.48 10.01
C ASN A 621 16.48 19.41 9.84
N LEU A 622 17.22 20.09 10.71
CA LEU A 622 18.67 20.20 10.68
C LEU A 622 19.30 19.39 11.82
N PHE A 623 20.37 18.66 11.53
CA PHE A 623 20.90 17.59 12.39
C PHE A 623 19.85 16.49 12.58
N ALA A 624 19.21 16.11 11.46
CA ALA A 624 17.97 15.35 11.45
C ALA A 624 18.05 13.95 12.09
N TYR A 625 19.25 13.39 12.27
CA TYR A 625 19.47 12.07 12.85
C TYR A 625 18.58 11.01 12.15
N THR A 626 17.88 10.17 12.91
CA THR A 626 16.92 9.16 12.42
C THR A 626 15.60 9.74 11.91
N CYS A 627 15.54 11.06 11.68
CA CYS A 627 14.44 11.81 11.07
C CYS A 627 13.09 11.71 11.81
N THR A 628 13.10 11.44 13.12
CA THR A 628 11.89 11.24 13.93
C THR A 628 10.98 12.47 13.93
N ALA A 629 11.53 13.69 14.06
CA ALA A 629 10.78 14.93 13.92
C ALA A 629 10.20 15.10 12.50
N SER A 630 10.95 14.71 11.46
CA SER A 630 10.51 14.77 10.06
C SER A 630 9.32 13.83 9.78
N VAL A 631 9.31 12.63 10.36
CA VAL A 631 8.16 11.69 10.30
C VAL A 631 6.93 12.33 10.92
N HIS A 632 7.07 12.90 12.12
CA HIS A 632 5.99 13.61 12.81
C HIS A 632 5.45 14.79 12.00
N SER A 633 6.31 15.58 11.35
CA SER A 633 5.89 16.63 10.41
C SER A 633 5.12 16.11 9.21
N ALA A 634 5.60 15.03 8.58
CA ALA A 634 4.92 14.42 7.43
C ALA A 634 3.54 13.86 7.82
N MET A 635 3.43 13.19 8.97
CA MET A 635 2.15 12.70 9.52
C MET A 635 1.25 13.83 10.06
N GLY A 636 1.82 15.00 10.40
CA GLY A 636 1.09 16.24 10.64
C GLY A 636 0.52 16.90 9.37
N GLY A 637 0.82 16.34 8.20
CA GLY A 637 0.32 16.82 6.90
C GLY A 637 1.18 17.95 6.31
N ALA A 638 2.50 17.91 6.48
CA ALA A 638 3.43 18.83 5.79
C ALA A 638 3.24 18.84 4.27
N LYS A 639 3.41 20.02 3.65
CA LYS A 639 3.52 20.15 2.18
C LYS A 639 4.78 19.43 1.71
N SER A 640 5.91 19.70 2.36
CA SER A 640 7.20 19.05 2.11
C SER A 640 8.04 18.98 3.38
N VAL A 641 8.98 18.04 3.45
CA VAL A 641 9.92 17.90 4.57
C VAL A 641 11.34 17.66 4.06
N THR A 642 12.27 18.55 4.42
CA THR A 642 13.70 18.45 4.10
C THR A 642 14.47 18.07 5.36
N SER A 643 15.18 16.94 5.31
CA SER A 643 15.98 16.41 6.43
C SER A 643 17.46 16.45 6.08
N VAL A 644 18.25 17.21 6.85
CA VAL A 644 19.68 17.44 6.61
C VAL A 644 20.50 16.88 7.76
N ASP A 645 21.43 15.97 7.46
CA ASP A 645 22.34 15.37 8.44
C ASP A 645 23.65 14.96 7.76
N LEU A 646 24.75 14.90 8.53
CA LEU A 646 26.08 14.52 8.01
C LEU A 646 26.19 13.00 7.77
N SER A 647 25.28 12.20 8.33
CA SER A 647 25.25 10.74 8.31
C SER A 647 24.19 10.20 7.35
N ALA A 648 24.63 9.77 6.16
CA ALA A 648 23.80 9.00 5.23
C ALA A 648 23.17 7.75 5.87
N ASN A 649 23.81 7.15 6.87
CA ASN A 649 23.28 6.00 7.61
C ASN A 649 22.05 6.38 8.44
N TYR A 650 22.06 7.55 9.10
CA TYR A 650 20.92 8.01 9.89
C TYR A 650 19.79 8.54 8.99
N LEU A 651 20.11 9.18 7.86
CA LEU A 651 19.12 9.54 6.84
C LEU A 651 18.46 8.32 6.19
N ASN A 652 19.20 7.22 5.95
CA ASN A 652 18.60 5.98 5.47
C ASN A 652 17.72 5.32 6.54
N TRP A 653 18.10 5.31 7.82
CA TRP A 653 17.19 4.94 8.92
C TRP A 653 15.96 5.87 8.95
N GLY A 654 16.13 7.16 8.64
CA GLY A 654 15.05 8.10 8.41
C GLY A 654 14.06 7.64 7.32
N LYS A 655 14.55 7.24 6.15
CA LYS A 655 13.71 6.64 5.09
C LYS A 655 12.98 5.38 5.57
N GLN A 656 13.63 4.52 6.34
CA GLN A 656 12.98 3.36 6.95
C GLN A 656 11.85 3.77 7.90
N ASN A 657 12.03 4.80 8.71
CA ASN A 657 10.98 5.34 9.59
C ASN A 657 9.84 5.99 8.77
N PHE A 658 10.10 6.62 7.62
CA PHE A 658 9.05 7.11 6.73
C PHE A 658 8.23 5.95 6.14
N ALA A 659 8.88 4.95 5.55
CA ALA A 659 8.22 3.79 4.97
C ALA A 659 7.44 2.96 6.00
N LEU A 660 7.96 2.83 7.24
CA LEU A 660 7.27 2.19 8.37
C LEU A 660 5.94 2.88 8.74
N ASN A 661 5.78 4.16 8.39
CA ASN A 661 4.52 4.89 8.57
C ASN A 661 3.69 4.99 7.27
N GLY A 662 4.01 4.21 6.23
CA GLY A 662 3.30 4.26 4.95
C GLY A 662 3.41 5.61 4.22
N LEU A 663 4.47 6.39 4.51
CA LEU A 663 4.75 7.65 3.83
C LEU A 663 5.50 7.34 2.53
N ASP A 664 4.84 7.58 1.40
CA ASP A 664 5.41 7.40 0.06
C ASP A 664 6.66 8.27 -0.14
N LEU A 665 7.81 7.61 -0.31
CA LEU A 665 9.12 8.23 -0.54
C LEU A 665 9.31 8.73 -2.00
N THR A 666 8.42 8.35 -2.91
CA THR A 666 8.42 8.77 -4.32
C THR A 666 7.50 9.95 -4.60
N ALA A 667 6.62 10.31 -3.65
CA ALA A 667 5.67 11.41 -3.78
C ALA A 667 6.34 12.75 -4.15
N THR A 668 5.78 13.45 -5.12
CA THR A 668 6.16 14.84 -5.48
C THR A 668 5.12 15.87 -5.00
N THR A 669 5.50 17.14 -5.07
CA THR A 669 4.61 18.28 -4.85
C THR A 669 3.90 18.70 -6.15
N LEU A 670 2.96 19.66 -6.10
CA LEU A 670 2.28 20.18 -7.30
C LEU A 670 3.24 20.83 -8.33
N ASP A 671 4.41 21.24 -7.86
CA ASP A 671 5.56 21.78 -8.58
C ASP A 671 6.60 20.70 -8.98
N ASP A 672 6.20 19.42 -8.93
CA ASP A 672 6.98 18.20 -9.27
C ASP A 672 8.33 18.03 -8.54
N THR A 673 8.45 18.66 -7.37
CA THR A 673 9.63 18.51 -6.51
C THR A 673 9.45 17.34 -5.53
N PRO A 674 10.51 16.60 -5.14
CA PRO A 674 10.38 15.52 -4.17
C PRO A 674 9.83 16.01 -2.82
N LYS A 675 8.73 15.41 -2.36
CA LYS A 675 8.00 15.84 -1.17
C LYS A 675 8.82 15.63 0.11
N TYR A 676 9.63 14.58 0.16
CA TYR A 676 10.48 14.23 1.30
C TYR A 676 11.94 14.13 0.83
N GLN A 677 12.81 14.97 1.39
CA GLN A 677 14.21 15.09 0.98
C GLN A 677 15.15 14.69 2.12
N PHE A 678 16.23 13.97 1.78
CA PHE A 678 17.18 13.38 2.72
C PHE A 678 18.61 13.70 2.27
N ILE A 679 19.20 14.77 2.81
CA ILE A 679 20.40 15.41 2.25
C ILE A 679 21.62 15.15 3.15
N ALA A 680 22.55 14.33 2.66
CA ALA A 680 23.73 13.86 3.40
C ALA A 680 24.91 14.84 3.30
N THR A 681 24.93 15.86 4.16
CA THR A 681 25.86 17.01 4.06
C THR A 681 26.11 17.65 5.43
N ASP A 682 27.14 18.50 5.52
CA ASP A 682 27.22 19.45 6.62
C ASP A 682 26.08 20.50 6.55
N VAL A 683 25.57 20.87 7.72
CA VAL A 683 24.44 21.81 7.90
C VAL A 683 24.85 23.25 7.65
N PHE A 684 26.05 23.68 8.02
CA PHE A 684 26.51 25.06 7.80
C PHE A 684 26.81 25.34 6.34
N ASP A 685 27.40 24.39 5.62
CA ASP A 685 27.59 24.46 4.17
C ASP A 685 26.24 24.34 3.43
N TRP A 686 25.31 23.49 3.88
CA TRP A 686 23.96 23.43 3.28
C TRP A 686 23.21 24.77 3.44
N LEU A 687 23.12 25.31 4.66
CA LEU A 687 22.48 26.60 4.92
C LEU A 687 23.12 27.77 4.16
N LYS A 688 24.41 27.68 3.83
CA LYS A 688 25.15 28.69 3.06
C LYS A 688 24.82 28.62 1.57
N ASN A 689 24.69 27.42 1.01
CA ASN A 689 24.63 27.19 -0.44
C ASN A 689 23.20 27.07 -0.98
N ASN A 690 22.19 26.95 -0.13
CA ASN A 690 20.77 26.83 -0.49
C ASN A 690 19.99 28.07 0.01
N THR A 691 18.90 28.44 -0.66
CA THR A 691 18.18 29.73 -0.49
C THR A 691 16.69 29.59 -0.14
N GLU A 692 16.18 28.36 -0.22
CA GLU A 692 14.80 27.95 -0.04
C GLU A 692 14.20 28.42 1.30
N GLN A 693 12.88 28.64 1.30
CA GLN A 693 12.16 29.19 2.45
C GLN A 693 11.21 28.15 3.05
N PHE A 694 11.27 28.05 4.38
CA PHE A 694 10.52 27.08 5.18
C PHE A 694 9.65 27.80 6.20
N ASP A 695 8.44 27.30 6.45
CA ASP A 695 7.56 27.83 7.49
C ASP A 695 7.91 27.29 8.88
N VAL A 696 8.48 26.09 8.94
CA VAL A 696 8.90 25.45 10.20
C VAL A 696 10.33 24.98 10.04
N ILE A 697 11.22 25.41 10.94
CA ILE A 697 12.59 24.90 11.02
C ILE A 697 12.77 24.27 12.40
N PHE A 698 13.28 23.04 12.44
CA PHE A 698 13.75 22.39 13.66
C PHE A 698 15.27 22.21 13.61
N ILE A 699 15.93 22.50 14.73
CA ILE A 699 17.38 22.37 14.91
C ILE A 699 17.64 21.79 16.30
N ASP A 700 18.27 20.63 16.35
CA ASP A 700 18.70 19.96 17.60
C ASP A 700 20.13 19.43 17.41
N PRO A 701 21.15 20.29 17.53
CA PRO A 701 22.52 19.91 17.24
C PRO A 701 23.16 19.20 18.44
N PRO A 702 24.11 18.27 18.22
CA PRO A 702 24.88 17.68 19.30
C PRO A 702 25.74 18.76 19.98
N THR A 703 25.90 18.69 21.31
CA THR A 703 26.71 19.68 22.07
C THR A 703 28.09 19.94 21.44
N PHE A 704 28.76 18.90 20.96
CA PHE A 704 30.00 18.96 20.19
C PHE A 704 29.99 18.00 19.00
N SER A 705 30.70 18.33 17.92
CA SER A 705 30.99 17.38 16.83
C SER A 705 32.41 17.53 16.27
N ASN A 706 33.15 16.43 16.28
CA ASN A 706 34.54 16.32 15.81
C ASN A 706 34.63 15.47 14.52
N SER A 707 33.70 15.66 13.58
CA SER A 707 33.64 14.85 12.36
C SER A 707 34.77 15.21 11.39
N LYS A 708 35.50 14.19 10.90
CA LYS A 708 36.52 14.34 9.82
C LYS A 708 35.95 14.83 8.47
N LYS A 709 34.61 14.91 8.33
CA LYS A 709 33.94 15.53 7.18
C LYS A 709 33.66 17.04 7.35
N PHE A 710 33.82 17.58 8.55
CA PHE A 710 33.60 18.99 8.88
C PHE A 710 34.92 19.77 8.76
N LYS A 711 34.90 21.02 8.29
CA LYS A 711 36.10 21.88 8.23
C LYS A 711 36.34 22.58 9.58
N GLY A 712 36.70 21.81 10.59
CA GLY A 712 36.91 22.27 11.97
C GLY A 712 36.22 21.37 13.00
N THR A 713 35.75 21.95 14.10
CA THR A 713 34.86 21.32 15.09
C THR A 713 33.60 22.17 15.25
N PHE A 714 32.47 21.55 15.59
CA PHE A 714 31.25 22.26 16.02
C PHE A 714 31.14 22.27 17.55
N ASP A 715 30.72 23.40 18.11
CA ASP A 715 30.43 23.63 19.52
C ASP A 715 29.11 24.42 19.63
N VAL A 716 28.08 23.85 20.27
CA VAL A 716 26.76 24.48 20.33
C VAL A 716 26.74 25.83 21.06
N GLN A 717 27.62 26.04 22.04
CA GLN A 717 27.68 27.28 22.81
C GLN A 717 28.47 28.39 22.09
N ARG A 718 29.38 28.01 21.20
CA ARG A 718 30.16 28.92 20.36
C ARG A 718 29.44 29.29 19.06
N ASP A 719 28.75 28.32 18.46
CA ASP A 719 28.31 28.42 17.05
C ASP A 719 26.80 28.68 16.88
N HIS A 720 25.98 28.64 17.95
CA HIS A 720 24.52 28.79 17.84
C HIS A 720 24.09 30.11 17.21
N VAL A 721 24.80 31.22 17.46
CA VAL A 721 24.46 32.53 16.87
C VAL A 721 24.54 32.47 15.34
N ALA A 722 25.60 31.85 14.81
CA ALA A 722 25.80 31.69 13.37
C ALA A 722 24.82 30.65 12.77
N LEU A 723 24.56 29.56 13.49
CA LEU A 723 23.59 28.53 13.09
C LEU A 723 22.17 29.09 12.98
N ILE A 724 21.68 29.70 14.07
CA ILE A 724 20.34 30.29 14.15
C ILE A 724 20.21 31.42 13.13
N SER A 725 21.18 32.34 13.02
CA SER A 725 21.08 33.44 12.05
C SER A 725 21.04 32.94 10.59
N ARG A 726 21.81 31.91 10.24
CA ARG A 726 21.73 31.29 8.89
C ARG A 726 20.39 30.59 8.65
N ALA A 727 19.86 29.89 9.66
CA ALA A 727 18.56 29.23 9.55
C ALA A 727 17.40 30.24 9.50
N MET A 728 17.44 31.33 10.25
CA MET A 728 16.47 32.43 10.16
C MET A 728 16.44 33.08 8.76
N ASN A 729 17.57 33.09 8.03
CA ASN A 729 17.59 33.52 6.62
C ASN A 729 16.91 32.53 5.65
N ARG A 730 16.58 31.31 6.11
CA ARG A 730 15.74 30.30 5.41
C ARG A 730 14.33 30.24 6.01
N LEU A 731 14.01 31.01 7.05
CA LEU A 731 12.70 31.03 7.68
C LEU A 731 11.81 32.07 6.99
N ALA A 732 10.67 31.62 6.48
CA ALA A 732 9.66 32.49 5.90
C ALA A 732 9.18 33.57 6.90
N PRO A 733 8.66 34.73 6.46
CA PRO A 733 8.31 35.85 7.35
C PRO A 733 7.32 35.48 8.48
N ASN A 734 6.41 34.55 8.22
CA ASN A 734 5.40 34.06 9.19
C ASN A 734 5.80 32.70 9.81
N GLY A 735 7.05 32.26 9.63
CA GLY A 735 7.52 30.96 10.06
C GLY A 735 7.91 30.91 11.54
N VAL A 736 8.18 29.69 12.02
CA VAL A 736 8.71 29.41 13.36
C VAL A 736 9.97 28.55 13.29
N LEU A 737 11.02 28.96 14.00
CA LEU A 737 12.21 28.16 14.25
C LEU A 737 12.14 27.60 15.68
N TYR A 738 12.30 26.28 15.80
CA TYR A 738 12.43 25.57 17.07
C TYR A 738 13.90 25.14 17.23
N PHE A 739 14.58 25.72 18.22
CA PHE A 739 15.96 25.39 18.57
C PHE A 739 15.98 24.63 19.90
N SER A 740 16.51 23.42 19.91
CA SER A 740 16.83 22.64 21.12
C SER A 740 18.34 22.44 21.25
N ASN A 741 18.81 22.10 22.44
CA ASN A 741 20.08 21.39 22.64
C ASN A 741 20.16 20.75 24.04
N ASN A 742 21.04 19.75 24.20
CA ASN A 742 21.24 19.01 25.45
C ASN A 742 22.43 19.51 26.32
N PHE A 743 22.95 20.72 26.07
CA PHE A 743 24.05 21.26 26.88
C PHE A 743 23.50 21.91 28.16
N THR A 744 23.66 21.23 29.29
CA THR A 744 23.11 21.65 30.59
C THR A 744 23.63 22.97 31.14
N LYS A 745 24.69 23.54 30.53
CA LYS A 745 25.23 24.87 30.84
C LYS A 745 24.98 25.91 29.73
N PHE A 746 24.14 25.59 28.74
CA PHE A 746 23.87 26.48 27.61
C PHE A 746 23.29 27.81 28.08
N VAL A 747 23.81 28.89 27.52
CA VAL A 747 23.30 30.25 27.63
C VAL A 747 23.04 30.74 26.21
N LEU A 748 21.78 31.04 25.89
CA LEU A 748 21.46 31.69 24.63
C LEU A 748 22.00 33.12 24.64
N ASP A 749 22.87 33.42 23.69
CA ASP A 749 23.48 34.74 23.51
C ASP A 749 22.43 35.84 23.28
N ASP A 750 22.70 37.04 23.82
CA ASP A 750 21.82 38.20 23.71
C ASP A 750 21.74 38.77 22.28
N GLU A 751 22.72 38.52 21.41
CA GLU A 751 22.65 38.89 19.99
C GLU A 751 21.45 38.23 19.29
N VAL A 752 21.13 36.97 19.64
CA VAL A 752 19.96 36.27 19.10
C VAL A 752 18.67 36.94 19.57
N LYS A 753 18.61 37.36 20.84
CA LYS A 753 17.46 38.05 21.46
C LYS A 753 17.35 39.51 20.98
N ALA A 754 18.45 40.12 20.56
CA ALA A 754 18.48 41.44 19.94
C ALA A 754 17.89 41.40 18.51
N ARG A 755 18.27 40.39 17.71
CA ARG A 755 17.85 40.20 16.31
C ARG A 755 16.44 39.62 16.15
N TYR A 756 16.03 38.68 16.99
CA TYR A 756 14.84 37.84 16.80
C TYR A 756 13.93 37.83 18.03
N ASP A 757 12.64 37.56 17.84
CA ASP A 757 11.71 37.35 18.95
C ASP A 757 11.89 35.93 19.47
N VAL A 758 12.36 35.81 20.72
CA VAL A 758 12.73 34.54 21.36
C VAL A 758 11.81 34.26 22.54
N THR A 759 11.13 33.12 22.52
CA THR A 759 10.35 32.58 23.64
C THR A 759 10.97 31.28 24.15
N PRO A 760 11.48 31.21 25.39
CA PRO A 760 11.84 29.95 26.03
C PRO A 760 10.62 29.02 26.14
N ILE A 761 10.81 27.73 25.82
CA ILE A 761 9.76 26.69 25.85
C ILE A 761 10.25 25.36 26.46
N THR A 762 11.37 25.37 27.19
CA THR A 762 11.88 24.21 27.92
C THR A 762 10.82 23.59 28.84
N ASP A 763 10.04 24.45 29.52
CA ASP A 763 8.93 24.07 30.40
C ASP A 763 7.84 23.23 29.72
N LYS A 764 7.62 23.45 28.42
CA LYS A 764 6.60 22.78 27.60
C LYS A 764 7.13 21.56 26.85
N THR A 765 8.46 21.41 26.78
CA THR A 765 9.12 20.41 25.93
C THR A 765 9.84 19.31 26.71
N ILE A 766 9.96 19.43 28.04
CA ILE A 766 10.36 18.35 28.94
C ILE A 766 9.15 17.40 29.15
N GLY A 767 9.37 16.10 28.97
CA GLY A 767 8.36 15.06 29.18
C GLY A 767 7.98 14.87 30.67
N VAL A 768 6.78 14.32 30.93
CA VAL A 768 6.31 14.00 32.30
C VAL A 768 7.14 12.91 32.98
N ASP A 769 7.91 12.16 32.18
CA ASP A 769 8.88 11.15 32.55
C ASP A 769 10.27 11.71 32.89
N PHE A 770 10.44 13.03 32.89
CA PHE A 770 11.71 13.71 33.16
C PHE A 770 11.59 14.83 34.21
N ASN A 771 12.72 15.12 34.89
CA ASN A 771 12.73 16.06 36.00
C ASN A 771 12.77 17.53 35.52
N LEU A 772 11.61 18.19 35.48
CA LEU A 772 11.46 19.60 35.11
C LEU A 772 12.37 20.58 35.89
N LYS A 773 12.79 20.25 37.12
CA LYS A 773 13.71 21.06 37.93
C LYS A 773 15.20 20.85 37.60
N LYS A 774 15.51 19.86 36.75
CA LYS A 774 16.84 19.53 36.23
C LYS A 774 16.70 19.21 34.73
N PRO A 775 16.31 20.19 33.90
CA PRO A 775 16.01 19.93 32.50
C PRO A 775 17.25 19.42 31.77
N ILE A 776 17.08 18.32 31.04
CA ILE A 776 18.14 17.62 30.30
C ILE A 776 18.43 18.24 28.94
N HIS A 777 17.49 19.05 28.43
CA HIS A 777 17.63 19.89 27.24
C HIS A 777 17.06 21.28 27.49
N GLN A 778 17.45 22.26 26.68
CA GLN A 778 16.85 23.60 26.66
C GLN A 778 16.23 23.86 25.29
N SER A 779 15.01 24.41 25.27
CA SER A 779 14.24 24.65 24.04
C SER A 779 13.79 26.09 23.90
N PHE A 780 13.87 26.63 22.69
CA PHE A 780 13.51 28.00 22.34
C PHE A 780 12.66 28.01 21.06
N LYS A 781 11.56 28.77 21.08
CA LYS A 781 10.82 29.19 19.89
C LYS A 781 11.38 30.53 19.44
N ILE A 782 11.74 30.66 18.17
CA ILE A 782 12.35 31.85 17.57
C ILE A 782 11.55 32.28 16.32
N THR A 783 11.26 33.57 16.21
CA THR A 783 10.55 34.18 15.07
C THR A 783 11.21 35.51 14.67
N HIS A 784 10.94 36.00 13.46
CA HIS A 784 11.39 37.33 13.03
C HIS A 784 10.75 38.43 13.89
N LYS A 785 11.52 39.45 14.28
CA LYS A 785 10.98 40.58 15.07
C LYS A 785 9.99 41.39 14.27
N ASN A 786 8.84 41.66 14.87
CA ASN A 786 7.82 42.60 14.39
C ASN A 786 7.69 42.66 12.87
N GLN A 787 6.80 41.81 12.32
CA GLN A 787 5.88 42.39 11.36
C GLN A 787 5.20 43.58 12.04
N MET A 788 5.42 44.78 11.52
CA MET A 788 4.38 45.79 11.64
C MET A 788 3.15 45.16 11.01
N MET A 789 2.12 44.92 11.81
CA MET A 789 0.77 44.64 11.34
C MET A 789 0.31 45.85 10.52
N LYS A 790 0.67 45.87 9.23
CA LYS A 790 -0.17 46.49 8.23
C LYS A 790 -1.44 45.66 8.17
N VAL A 791 -2.32 45.96 9.11
CA VAL A 791 -3.76 45.76 8.96
C VAL A 791 -4.16 46.60 7.75
N TYR A 792 -4.03 46.00 6.57
CA TYR A 792 -5.06 46.21 5.58
C TYR A 792 -6.29 45.53 6.16
N GLU A 793 -7.20 46.35 6.69
CA GLU A 793 -8.61 46.00 6.79
C GLU A 793 -9.09 45.74 5.35
N PHE A 794 -8.87 44.52 4.89
CA PHE A 794 -9.88 43.86 4.10
C PHE A 794 -11.04 43.64 5.06
N GLU A 795 -12.07 44.47 4.93
CA GLU A 795 -13.38 44.18 5.50
C GLU A 795 -13.82 42.81 4.98
N SER A 796 -13.68 41.78 5.82
CA SER A 796 -14.25 40.48 5.54
C SER A 796 -15.76 40.60 5.68
N VAL A 797 -16.46 40.74 4.55
CA VAL A 797 -17.93 40.76 4.42
C VAL A 797 -18.53 39.35 4.69
N PHE A 798 -18.00 38.67 5.71
CA PHE A 798 -18.21 37.26 6.02
C PHE A 798 -18.03 36.90 7.51
N ASP A 799 -18.02 37.88 8.43
CA ASP A 799 -18.12 37.62 9.89
C ASP A 799 -19.06 38.61 10.62
N THR A 800 -20.08 39.10 9.92
CA THR A 800 -21.27 39.72 10.53
C THR A 800 -22.55 39.03 10.03
N ILE A 801 -22.91 37.93 10.67
CA ILE A 801 -24.27 37.40 10.98
C ILE A 801 -24.04 36.05 11.66
N ASN A 802 -23.93 36.06 13.00
CA ASN A 802 -24.15 34.86 13.82
C ASN A 802 -24.36 35.17 15.33
N ASP A 803 -25.18 36.19 15.61
CA ASP A 803 -25.82 36.43 16.91
C ASP A 803 -27.18 37.10 16.63
N ASP A 804 -28.19 36.28 16.28
CA ASP A 804 -29.65 36.58 16.36
C ASP A 804 -30.50 35.44 15.72
N TRP A 805 -30.29 34.18 16.15
CA TRP A 805 -31.16 33.04 15.77
C TRP A 805 -31.53 32.14 16.97
N GLN A 806 -31.88 32.76 18.10
CA GLN A 806 -32.54 32.06 19.22
C GLN A 806 -33.93 32.61 19.64
N ASP A 807 -34.34 33.81 19.19
CA ASP A 807 -35.60 34.43 19.66
C ASP A 807 -36.80 34.39 18.68
N GLU A 808 -36.63 33.98 17.41
CA GLU A 808 -37.73 33.90 16.44
C GLU A 808 -38.52 32.56 16.45
N ILE A 809 -38.37 31.70 17.47
CA ILE A 809 -39.31 30.60 17.73
C ILE A 809 -40.56 31.10 18.53
N THR A 810 -40.99 32.35 18.29
CA THR A 810 -42.14 32.94 19.00
C THR A 810 -43.12 33.74 18.14
N ALA A 811 -42.95 33.84 16.80
CA ALA A 811 -43.69 34.85 16.03
C ALA A 811 -44.26 34.51 14.63
N TYR A 812 -44.52 33.25 14.21
CA TYR A 812 -45.51 33.04 13.12
C TYR A 812 -46.26 31.70 13.13
N ASN A 813 -47.16 31.53 14.11
CA ASN A 813 -48.22 30.53 14.01
C ASN A 813 -49.57 31.15 14.43
N LYS A 814 -50.22 31.86 13.50
CA LYS A 814 -51.47 32.60 13.75
C LYS A 814 -52.50 32.33 12.65
N LYS A 815 -53.45 31.45 12.98
CA LYS A 815 -54.55 30.86 12.17
C LYS A 815 -54.12 29.72 11.24
N GLY A 816 -54.77 28.55 11.37
CA GLY A 816 -54.47 27.35 10.57
C GLY A 816 -55.21 26.04 10.96
N GLU A 817 -55.69 25.93 12.21
CA GLU A 817 -56.50 24.82 12.78
C GLU A 817 -55.93 23.37 12.76
N ILE A 818 -55.93 22.73 13.93
CA ILE A 818 -56.66 21.47 14.23
C ILE A 818 -56.58 21.18 15.75
N LYS A 819 -57.39 20.25 16.28
CA LYS A 819 -57.83 20.20 17.69
C LYS A 819 -57.12 19.12 18.54
N ARG A 820 -56.74 19.49 19.78
CA ARG A 820 -56.77 18.69 21.04
C ARG A 820 -55.86 17.42 21.13
N SER A 821 -55.37 16.97 22.29
CA SER A 821 -55.33 17.53 23.67
C SER A 821 -54.52 16.65 24.64
N LYS A 822 -54.01 17.23 25.74
CA LYS A 822 -53.64 16.59 27.03
C LYS A 822 -52.39 15.67 27.02
N ASP A 823 -51.64 15.49 28.14
CA ASP A 823 -51.74 16.07 29.48
C ASP A 823 -50.35 16.31 30.16
N ARG A 824 -50.37 16.79 31.42
CA ARG A 824 -49.25 17.21 32.30
C ARG A 824 -48.24 16.08 32.64
N VAL A 825 -47.05 16.29 33.25
CA VAL A 825 -46.79 16.69 34.67
C VAL A 825 -45.28 17.00 34.96
N PHE A 826 -45.02 18.14 35.63
CA PHE A 826 -43.97 18.56 36.63
C PHE A 826 -42.47 18.06 36.62
N LYS A 827 -41.46 18.70 37.28
CA LYS A 827 -41.14 20.10 37.72
C LYS A 827 -39.95 20.13 38.74
N LYS A 828 -38.85 20.88 38.45
CA LYS A 828 -37.80 21.44 39.37
C LYS A 828 -37.01 20.46 40.28
N SER A 829 -35.79 20.73 40.75
CA SER A 829 -35.18 21.91 41.46
C SER A 829 -33.62 21.80 41.48
N PHE A 830 -32.75 22.73 41.92
CA PHE A 830 -32.72 24.16 42.36
C PHE A 830 -31.24 24.67 42.11
N ASP A 831 -30.92 25.91 41.67
CA ASP A 831 -30.68 27.16 42.45
C ASP A 831 -29.47 27.12 43.45
N LYS A 832 -28.62 28.14 43.69
CA LYS A 832 -28.36 29.49 43.10
C LYS A 832 -27.14 30.21 43.75
N SER A 833 -26.51 31.22 43.10
CA SER A 833 -25.89 32.50 43.62
C SER A 833 -24.83 33.05 42.61
N PHE A 834 -24.78 34.32 42.14
CA PHE A 834 -24.69 35.70 42.72
C PHE A 834 -23.23 36.17 42.99
N ASP A 835 -22.74 37.40 42.66
CA ASP A 835 -23.39 38.62 42.10
C ASP A 835 -22.42 39.71 41.48
N LYS A 836 -22.95 40.56 40.57
CA LYS A 836 -22.77 42.03 40.30
C LYS A 836 -21.51 42.82 39.82
N SER A 837 -21.83 43.80 38.94
CA SER A 837 -21.49 45.26 38.93
C SER A 837 -20.25 45.80 38.16
N PHE A 838 -20.24 46.99 37.51
CA PHE A 838 -21.31 47.91 37.00
C PHE A 838 -20.81 48.83 35.83
N ASP A 839 -21.74 49.53 35.17
CA ASP A 839 -21.73 50.25 33.86
C ASP A 839 -21.30 51.76 33.83
N LYS A 840 -20.80 52.29 32.68
CA LYS A 840 -21.20 53.59 32.02
C LYS A 840 -20.37 54.12 30.81
N LYS A 841 -21.03 54.94 29.96
CA LYS A 841 -20.58 55.82 28.81
C LYS A 841 -21.09 57.29 29.05
N PRO A 842 -20.92 58.38 28.23
CA PRO A 842 -20.99 58.47 26.74
C PRO A 842 -20.30 59.68 25.98
N LYS A 843 -20.68 59.91 24.70
CA LYS A 843 -20.75 61.18 23.87
C LYS A 843 -19.57 61.76 23.03
N ASP A 844 -19.63 61.51 21.70
CA ASP A 844 -20.10 62.41 20.60
C ASP A 844 -19.32 63.66 20.07
N LYS A 845 -19.47 63.91 18.75
CA LYS A 845 -19.30 65.14 17.90
C LYS A 845 -18.07 65.42 16.97
N SER A 846 -18.41 65.42 15.66
CA SER A 846 -18.28 66.51 14.63
C SER A 846 -17.00 66.89 13.84
N ASP A 847 -17.23 67.10 12.53
CA ASP A 847 -16.66 68.08 11.57
C ASP A 847 -15.41 67.80 10.70
N ASN A 848 -15.40 68.50 9.54
CA ASN A 848 -14.57 68.33 8.34
C ASN A 848 -14.55 69.67 7.56
N PRO A 849 -13.41 70.16 7.01
CA PRO A 849 -13.38 70.31 5.55
C PRO A 849 -12.02 70.17 4.83
N ARG A 850 -12.12 69.72 3.57
CA ARG A 850 -11.19 69.80 2.41
C ARG A 850 -10.20 70.99 2.37
N PHE A 851 -9.04 70.78 1.72
CA PHE A 851 -8.55 71.70 0.67
C PHE A 851 -7.77 70.98 -0.47
N LYS A 852 -6.95 71.68 -1.28
CA LYS A 852 -6.71 71.38 -2.72
C LYS A 852 -5.34 70.78 -3.11
N LYS A 853 -5.32 70.25 -4.34
CA LYS A 853 -4.22 69.99 -5.31
C LYS A 853 -2.91 70.79 -5.12
N ASP A 854 -1.80 70.15 -5.48
CA ASP A 854 -1.03 70.50 -6.71
C ASP A 854 -0.17 69.30 -7.18
N GLY A 855 0.53 69.40 -8.32
CA GLY A 855 1.38 68.33 -8.86
C GLY A 855 2.21 68.78 -10.08
N PHE A 856 3.20 67.99 -10.53
CA PHE A 856 4.05 68.34 -11.69
C PHE A 856 4.78 67.13 -12.34
N ARG A 857 5.01 67.22 -13.67
CA ARG A 857 5.97 66.52 -14.60
C ARG A 857 6.42 65.08 -14.26
N ASP A 858 6.26 64.06 -15.11
CA ASP A 858 6.62 63.90 -16.55
C ASP A 858 8.12 63.94 -16.89
N ASN A 859 8.71 62.78 -17.20
CA ASN A 859 9.56 62.52 -18.38
C ASN A 859 10.01 61.04 -18.45
N GLY A 860 10.41 60.53 -19.63
CA GLY A 860 11.20 59.28 -19.72
C GLY A 860 10.90 58.26 -20.84
N LYS A 861 10.76 58.68 -22.10
CA LYS A 861 10.67 57.72 -23.24
C LYS A 861 11.95 56.92 -23.43
N LYS A 862 11.82 55.64 -23.80
CA LYS A 862 12.64 55.03 -24.87
C LYS A 862 11.94 53.84 -25.54
N SER A 863 11.71 53.98 -26.84
CA SER A 863 11.23 52.93 -27.74
C SER A 863 12.41 52.30 -28.49
N PHE A 864 12.29 51.02 -28.82
CA PHE A 864 12.84 50.49 -30.07
C PHE A 864 11.74 49.72 -30.82
N ASP A 865 11.82 49.69 -32.14
CA ASP A 865 10.68 49.52 -33.03
C ASP A 865 11.05 48.66 -34.26
N LYS A 866 10.02 48.13 -34.91
CA LYS A 866 9.93 47.62 -36.30
C LYS A 866 10.37 46.20 -36.71
N ASP A 867 9.43 45.65 -37.48
CA ASP A 867 9.56 44.90 -38.73
C ASP A 867 9.90 43.39 -38.67
N LYS A 868 9.27 42.52 -39.50
CA LYS A 868 8.39 42.80 -40.66
C LYS A 868 7.45 41.64 -41.07
N SER A 869 6.20 41.99 -41.45
CA SER A 869 5.39 41.45 -42.57
C SER A 869 4.97 39.95 -42.67
N PHE A 870 3.80 39.58 -43.24
CA PHE A 870 2.48 40.24 -43.44
C PHE A 870 1.43 39.20 -43.95
N ASN A 871 0.14 39.59 -43.97
CA ASN A 871 -1.04 38.93 -44.60
C ASN A 871 -1.58 37.65 -43.91
N LYS A 872 -2.82 37.61 -43.39
CA LYS A 872 -4.20 37.70 -43.99
C LYS A 872 -4.64 36.37 -44.60
N LYS A 873 -5.89 35.87 -44.45
CA LYS A 873 -7.22 36.41 -44.03
C LYS A 873 -7.79 35.58 -42.84
N PHE A 874 -8.91 35.85 -42.14
CA PHE A 874 -9.95 36.91 -42.01
C PHE A 874 -10.25 37.03 -40.46
N ASP A 875 -11.17 37.78 -39.81
CA ASP A 875 -12.52 38.34 -40.06
C ASP A 875 -13.67 37.29 -40.09
N LYS A 876 -14.87 37.43 -39.50
CA LYS A 876 -15.51 38.28 -38.45
C LYS A 876 -16.67 37.41 -37.84
N SER A 877 -17.39 37.67 -36.75
CA SER A 877 -17.64 38.85 -35.88
C SER A 877 -18.37 38.41 -34.59
N ASP A 878 -18.29 39.21 -33.51
CA ASP A 878 -19.24 39.34 -32.37
C ASP A 878 -19.48 38.11 -31.46
N LYS A 879 -19.66 38.23 -30.11
CA LYS A 879 -19.66 39.37 -29.16
C LYS A 879 -19.18 38.88 -27.75
N PRO A 880 -19.22 39.66 -26.63
CA PRO A 880 -18.08 39.71 -25.69
C PRO A 880 -18.08 38.74 -24.49
N PHE A 881 -16.92 38.74 -23.82
CA PHE A 881 -16.62 38.28 -22.46
C PHE A 881 -17.67 38.62 -21.39
N ASP A 882 -17.73 37.79 -20.34
CA ASP A 882 -17.32 38.28 -19.00
C ASP A 882 -16.64 37.17 -18.15
N LYS A 883 -16.11 37.52 -16.97
CA LYS A 883 -15.20 36.69 -16.15
C LYS A 883 -15.77 36.21 -14.82
N ILE A 884 -15.48 34.93 -14.52
CA ILE A 884 -14.99 34.39 -13.22
C ILE A 884 -15.69 34.87 -11.93
N GLN A 885 -16.53 34.01 -11.36
CA GLN A 885 -16.56 33.66 -9.93
C GLN A 885 -16.78 32.13 -9.86
N THR A 886 -16.02 31.28 -9.15
CA THR A 886 -15.65 31.24 -7.72
C THR A 886 -16.84 31.10 -6.76
N GLY A 887 -17.26 29.86 -6.51
CA GLY A 887 -18.22 29.51 -5.46
C GLY A 887 -18.00 28.08 -4.97
N LYS A 888 -18.03 27.87 -3.65
CA LYS A 888 -18.13 26.55 -3.01
C LYS A 888 -19.52 26.45 -2.40
N ASP A 889 -20.24 25.36 -2.64
CA ASP A 889 -21.21 24.78 -1.70
C ASP A 889 -21.33 23.28 -2.01
N ARG A 890 -21.08 22.39 -1.05
CA ARG A 890 -21.97 21.93 0.03
C ARG A 890 -23.16 21.09 -0.48
N PHE A 891 -22.89 19.81 -0.77
CA PHE A 891 -23.92 18.77 -0.72
C PHE A 891 -23.96 18.15 0.68
N TYR A 892 -24.93 18.56 1.49
CA TYR A 892 -25.49 17.77 2.60
C TYR A 892 -26.94 18.23 2.82
N GLY A 893 -27.89 17.42 2.38
CA GLY A 893 -29.32 17.64 2.56
C GLY A 893 -30.04 16.30 2.55
N ASN A 894 -30.62 15.91 3.69
CA ASN A 894 -31.29 14.62 3.85
C ASN A 894 -32.74 14.68 3.34
N GLU A 895 -32.92 14.56 2.03
CA GLU A 895 -34.17 14.05 1.46
C GLU A 895 -33.86 12.93 0.46
N PRO A 896 -34.70 11.87 0.39
CA PRO A 896 -34.52 10.79 -0.57
C PRO A 896 -34.93 11.28 -1.97
N VAL A 897 -34.02 12.00 -2.63
CA VAL A 897 -34.11 12.26 -4.07
C VAL A 897 -34.25 10.92 -4.76
N LYS A 898 -35.39 10.68 -5.40
CA LYS A 898 -35.54 9.57 -6.34
C LYS A 898 -34.60 9.84 -7.51
N SER A 899 -33.42 9.23 -7.49
CA SER A 899 -32.62 9.13 -8.70
C SER A 899 -33.43 8.32 -9.70
N ASP A 900 -33.78 8.95 -10.83
CA ASP A 900 -34.17 8.21 -12.02
C ASP A 900 -32.93 7.44 -12.48
N LYS A 901 -32.75 6.23 -11.93
CA LYS A 901 -31.63 5.36 -12.25
C LYS A 901 -31.52 5.25 -13.77
N PRO A 902 -30.33 5.46 -14.38
CA PRO A 902 -30.13 5.11 -15.77
C PRO A 902 -30.35 3.60 -15.87
N LYS A 903 -31.47 3.19 -16.47
CA LYS A 903 -31.70 1.79 -16.78
C LYS A 903 -30.61 1.40 -17.78
N VAL A 904 -29.88 0.33 -17.51
CA VAL A 904 -28.81 -0.15 -18.38
C VAL A 904 -29.31 -1.36 -19.16
N ARG A 905 -29.08 -1.39 -20.46
CA ARG A 905 -29.16 -2.62 -21.27
C ARG A 905 -27.75 -3.13 -21.55
N TYR A 906 -27.58 -4.45 -21.54
CA TYR A 906 -26.33 -5.08 -21.96
C TYR A 906 -26.46 -5.52 -23.42
N GLU A 907 -25.57 -5.02 -24.27
CA GLU A 907 -25.53 -5.39 -25.69
C GLU A 907 -24.13 -5.87 -26.06
N LYS A 908 -24.06 -6.89 -26.95
CA LYS A 908 -22.77 -7.37 -27.47
C LYS A 908 -22.29 -6.48 -28.60
N ILE A 909 -21.37 -5.56 -28.30
CA ILE A 909 -20.66 -4.74 -29.30
C ILE A 909 -19.28 -5.34 -29.52
N ASP A 910 -18.96 -5.69 -30.77
CA ASP A 910 -17.73 -6.40 -31.14
C ASP A 910 -17.41 -7.61 -30.24
N GLY A 911 -18.44 -8.35 -29.82
CA GLY A 911 -18.35 -9.54 -28.97
C GLY A 911 -18.23 -9.30 -27.47
N LYS A 912 -17.88 -8.08 -27.02
CA LYS A 912 -17.84 -7.71 -25.60
C LYS A 912 -19.23 -7.38 -25.07
N LEU A 913 -19.52 -7.73 -23.82
CA LEU A 913 -20.77 -7.32 -23.18
C LEU A 913 -20.66 -5.87 -22.68
N VAL A 914 -21.33 -4.92 -23.34
CA VAL A 914 -21.24 -3.49 -23.01
C VAL A 914 -22.50 -3.01 -22.30
N ALA A 915 -22.32 -2.39 -21.14
CA ALA A 915 -23.34 -1.63 -20.43
C ALA A 915 -23.70 -0.35 -21.20
N MET A 916 -24.88 -0.29 -21.81
CA MET A 916 -25.40 0.90 -22.49
C MET A 916 -26.55 1.55 -21.68
N PRO A 917 -26.52 2.87 -21.45
CA PRO A 917 -27.66 3.57 -20.86
C PRO A 917 -28.87 3.54 -21.80
N ILE A 918 -30.05 3.31 -21.25
CA ILE A 918 -31.33 3.41 -21.95
C ILE A 918 -31.86 4.84 -21.73
N ASP A 919 -31.78 5.68 -22.76
CA ASP A 919 -32.48 6.95 -22.78
C ASP A 919 -34.00 6.72 -22.71
N ASN A 920 -34.66 7.26 -21.67
CA ASN A 920 -36.12 7.19 -21.53
C ASN A 920 -36.88 8.11 -22.51
N THR A 921 -36.19 8.73 -23.48
CA THR A 921 -36.70 9.81 -24.37
C THR A 921 -36.90 9.36 -25.82
N GLN A 922 -37.41 8.13 -26.05
CA GLN A 922 -37.79 7.70 -27.41
C GLN A 922 -38.93 6.67 -27.50
N THR A 923 -40.07 6.97 -26.86
CA THR A 923 -41.35 6.33 -27.23
C THR A 923 -42.00 7.08 -28.40
N ASN A 924 -41.73 6.68 -29.63
CA ASN A 924 -42.69 6.79 -30.74
C ASN A 924 -42.35 5.87 -31.93
N GLU A 925 -43.35 5.63 -32.76
CA GLU A 925 -43.39 4.54 -33.74
C GLU A 925 -42.40 4.71 -34.91
N SER A 926 -41.69 3.63 -35.28
CA SER A 926 -41.64 3.09 -36.67
C SER A 926 -40.45 2.15 -36.95
N ASN A 927 -40.46 0.93 -36.41
CA ASN A 927 -39.57 -0.14 -36.94
C ASN A 927 -40.16 -1.55 -36.78
N LYS A 928 -41.00 -1.97 -37.74
CA LYS A 928 -41.36 -3.39 -37.90
C LYS A 928 -40.24 -4.10 -38.66
N PRO A 929 -39.65 -5.20 -38.15
CA PRO A 929 -38.63 -5.94 -38.88
C PRO A 929 -39.20 -6.50 -40.18
N LYS A 930 -38.51 -6.27 -41.30
CA LYS A 930 -38.87 -6.86 -42.59
C LYS A 930 -38.63 -8.37 -42.52
N LYS A 931 -39.69 -9.18 -42.68
CA LYS A 931 -39.55 -10.62 -42.88
C LYS A 931 -38.71 -10.89 -44.13
N TYR A 932 -37.59 -11.57 -43.98
CA TYR A 932 -36.86 -12.17 -45.10
C TYR A 932 -37.54 -13.49 -45.46
N THR A 933 -38.19 -13.54 -46.62
CA THR A 933 -38.76 -14.78 -47.16
C THR A 933 -37.68 -15.53 -47.95
N VAL A 934 -37.27 -16.70 -47.48
CA VAL A 934 -36.36 -17.57 -48.22
C VAL A 934 -37.09 -18.10 -49.46
N LYS A 935 -36.52 -17.89 -50.66
CA LYS A 935 -36.95 -18.64 -51.86
C LYS A 935 -36.32 -20.04 -51.81
N PRO A 936 -37.08 -21.13 -51.98
CA PRO A 936 -36.48 -22.42 -52.29
C PRO A 936 -35.76 -22.33 -53.65
N LYS A 937 -34.60 -22.97 -53.76
CA LYS A 937 -34.02 -23.30 -55.06
C LYS A 937 -34.50 -24.68 -55.49
N SER A 938 -34.93 -24.76 -56.74
CA SER A 938 -34.83 -25.95 -57.59
C SER A 938 -33.37 -26.18 -58.00
#